data_AF-A0A553GNG0-F1
#
_entry.id   AF-A0A553GNG0-F1
#
_cell.length_a   1.000
_cell.length_b   1.000
_cell.length_c   1.000
_cell.angle_alpha   90.00
_cell.angle_beta   90.00
_cell.angle_gamma   90.00
#
_symmetry.space_group_name_H-M   'P 1'
#
loop_
_entity.id
_entity.type
_entity.pdbx_description
1 polymer ?
#
loop_
_entity_poly.entity_id
_entity_poly.type
_entity_poly.pdbx_seq_one_letter_code
_entity_poly.pdbx_strand_id
1 'polypeptide(L)'
;MSELFLDALMQIFALLTDQQEEQKTGDGSIEVKNFLLRNLSKDFVEDAIERYEHYVAEYHKLSYSQDQDERDQQTIHNLDQLKKICNELNLELEQITKYALVGLMLNFIIRDEQVSDEEQLFTDTLAKELHLEEEDYANLRTFALMHPLEVENKEQILLISGQKEKPHEDIKHIFNLKQEVYVWVLHIKAINFLFFKYSGNRNLYLNGHIIQQNRIMALRPGAVIKTSRMPPVYYGRVAENFITRAGRARILYRALDISYKFSNNQLGVHPFSFSGRSGQLVAVMGGSGTGKSTLLNVLNGNLKNDSGRIHINGFDLHEDAEALQGVIGYVPQDDLLKEELTVFENLYFNARLCFSHFDKEELTSKVEQALNDFDLVEARDLVVGSPLNKILSGGQRKRLNIALELIREPSVLFVDEPTSGLSSMDSEKVMLLLKRQTLKGKLVFINIHQPSSDLYKLIDKLLLIDKGGRIIYNGNPMDAITYFKQKASYVNPEEKECYVCGNVQTEQPLQIIEARMVNPNGKFIRQRKVSPEEWYEHYLENFETKFEWKDPKHNSKREKLPANLYNIPGRSQQFIIYFLRDMLSKLKDKQYLMINMMQAPILALILGFFTKYISGNGIDDNAYVFAKNVNIPAYLFMAVVVALFLGLIVSAEEIFKDRRLLQRESFLNLSRFSYLNSKIVVLFGISAIQTLSFVLIGNYILEIKDLTLSYWLILFSTACFANMVGLNISSGLNSVVAIYVLIPLILVPQLLFSGVIVNFDKLHKTIASEQYVPRIGDLMTSRWSYEALAVNQFKNNSYEELFFETDRQISTASYNRNLLIPMLEDLNETCKFHLHEDDVEDLNDVSQLLWSEILELAGHKMAQYPAIAFAVSDATVYDDDTYTHVSEFLKNEDSESKKLYEEGKARKDQLFDKLIAQYGSKEAFLEFKDTYQNEALEEVVLNKRELRQMLVTGTAIIQKKHPIFQKPISALGRAHLYAPEKRYINMKIPTPIFNMLVIWLGVVFFYITLYFDILKRAIRYFETFKLRRLNRRLQKIRP
;
A
#
# COMPACT_ATOMS: atom_id res chain seq x y z
N MET A 1 16.46 0.24 39.81
CA MET A 1 16.56 -0.97 40.64
C MET A 1 15.33 -0.94 41.54
N SER A 2 14.49 -1.99 41.57
CA SER A 2 13.34 -2.03 42.50
C SER A 2 13.84 -2.19 43.92
N GLU A 3 13.10 -1.67 44.89
CA GLU A 3 13.44 -1.82 46.32
C GLU A 3 13.47 -3.29 46.74
N LEU A 4 12.51 -4.08 46.22
CA LEU A 4 12.46 -5.55 46.36
C LEU A 4 13.73 -6.24 45.84
N PHE A 5 14.24 -5.83 44.68
CA PHE A 5 15.47 -6.42 44.13
C PHE A 5 16.70 -6.07 44.96
N LEU A 6 16.79 -4.83 45.46
CA LEU A 6 17.90 -4.43 46.33
C LEU A 6 17.88 -5.25 47.63
N ASP A 7 16.69 -5.45 48.21
CA ASP A 7 16.49 -6.22 49.43
C ASP A 7 16.88 -7.69 49.26
N ALA A 8 16.36 -8.34 48.20
CA ALA A 8 16.75 -9.70 47.83
C ALA A 8 18.26 -9.85 47.60
N LEU A 9 18.89 -8.84 46.99
CA LEU A 9 20.33 -8.84 46.73
C LEU A 9 21.15 -8.71 48.03
N MET A 10 20.66 -7.96 49.02
CA MET A 10 21.29 -7.91 50.36
C MET A 10 21.13 -9.23 51.11
N GLN A 11 19.96 -9.87 51.03
CA GLN A 11 19.72 -11.19 51.64
C GLN A 11 20.61 -12.27 51.02
N ILE A 12 20.74 -12.30 49.69
CA ILE A 12 21.62 -13.28 49.00
C ILE A 12 23.09 -13.03 49.37
N PHE A 13 23.55 -11.77 49.41
CA PHE A 13 24.91 -11.48 49.87
C PHE A 13 25.12 -11.92 51.32
N ALA A 14 24.14 -11.65 52.20
CA ALA A 14 24.22 -12.05 53.59
C ALA A 14 24.30 -13.58 53.76
N LEU A 15 23.52 -14.34 53.00
CA LEU A 15 23.55 -15.81 52.99
C LEU A 15 24.89 -16.40 52.51
N LEU A 16 25.64 -15.64 51.69
CA LEU A 16 26.93 -16.03 51.12
C LEU A 16 28.14 -15.57 51.94
N THR A 17 27.95 -14.79 53.00
CA THR A 17 29.05 -14.25 53.79
C THR A 17 29.51 -15.26 54.84
N ASP A 18 30.80 -15.60 54.86
CA ASP A 18 31.38 -16.29 56.02
C ASP A 18 31.51 -15.32 57.20
N GLN A 19 30.75 -15.58 58.27
CA GLN A 19 30.71 -14.75 59.46
C GLN A 19 32.06 -14.76 60.24
N GLN A 20 32.91 -15.79 60.13
CA GLN A 20 34.21 -15.82 60.84
C GLN A 20 35.20 -14.84 60.23
N GLU A 21 35.23 -14.79 58.90
CA GLU A 21 36.09 -13.85 58.17
C GLU A 21 35.54 -12.44 58.28
N GLU A 22 34.23 -12.26 58.17
CA GLU A 22 33.60 -10.94 58.29
C GLU A 22 33.87 -10.28 59.65
N GLN A 23 33.88 -11.06 60.75
CA GLN A 23 34.24 -10.55 62.08
C GLN A 23 35.74 -10.25 62.23
N LYS A 24 36.62 -10.88 61.43
CA LYS A 24 38.08 -10.73 61.52
C LYS A 24 38.63 -9.65 60.59
N THR A 25 38.15 -9.56 59.36
CA THR A 25 38.68 -8.66 58.31
C THR A 25 37.69 -7.56 57.93
N GLY A 26 36.39 -7.81 58.05
CA GLY A 26 35.33 -6.91 57.57
C GLY A 26 35.32 -6.74 56.04
N ASP A 27 36.02 -7.63 55.32
CA ASP A 27 36.21 -7.52 53.88
C ASP A 27 34.90 -7.70 53.10
N GLY A 28 33.96 -8.48 53.62
CA GLY A 28 32.65 -8.70 52.99
C GLY A 28 31.80 -7.44 52.94
N SER A 29 31.63 -6.75 54.06
CA SER A 29 30.92 -5.48 54.17
C SER A 29 31.60 -4.39 53.34
N ILE A 30 32.94 -4.33 53.34
CA ILE A 30 33.71 -3.39 52.50
C ILE A 30 33.46 -3.64 51.02
N GLU A 31 33.37 -4.90 50.60
CA GLU A 31 33.15 -5.28 49.22
C GLU A 31 31.71 -5.01 48.76
N VAL A 32 30.71 -5.34 49.59
CA VAL A 32 29.30 -4.97 49.35
C VAL A 32 29.19 -3.45 49.24
N LYS A 33 29.80 -2.70 50.17
CA LYS A 33 29.85 -1.24 50.15
C LYS A 33 30.50 -0.70 48.88
N ASN A 34 31.64 -1.25 48.47
CA ASN A 34 32.34 -0.86 47.25
C ASN A 34 31.51 -1.18 46.00
N PHE A 35 30.78 -2.31 46.01
CA PHE A 35 29.85 -2.66 44.94
C PHE A 35 28.67 -1.70 44.87
N LEU A 36 28.06 -1.37 46.01
CA LEU A 36 26.92 -0.46 46.09
C LEU A 36 27.33 0.98 45.71
N LEU A 37 28.47 1.48 46.17
CA LEU A 37 29.00 2.82 45.82
C LEU A 37 29.30 3.00 44.33
N ARG A 38 29.54 1.89 43.60
CA ARG A 38 29.71 1.94 42.14
C ARG A 38 28.38 2.13 41.40
N ASN A 39 27.25 1.79 42.03
CA ASN A 39 25.95 1.69 41.36
C ASN A 39 24.85 2.57 41.98
N LEU A 40 25.00 3.04 43.21
CA LEU A 40 24.00 3.76 44.00
C LEU A 40 24.61 5.03 44.64
N SER A 41 23.75 5.96 45.06
CA SER A 41 24.15 7.16 45.82
C SER A 41 24.47 6.81 47.27
N LYS A 42 25.31 7.63 47.91
CA LYS A 42 25.79 7.38 49.29
C LYS A 42 24.65 7.11 50.29
N ASP A 43 23.58 7.89 50.25
CA ASP A 43 22.46 7.77 51.20
C ASP A 43 21.75 6.40 51.09
N PHE A 44 21.60 5.87 49.87
CA PHE A 44 21.02 4.53 49.65
C PHE A 44 21.99 3.41 49.99
N VAL A 45 23.30 3.66 49.90
CA VAL A 45 24.33 2.68 50.27
C VAL A 45 24.34 2.44 51.77
N GLU A 46 24.17 3.49 52.58
CA GLU A 46 24.13 3.35 54.04
C GLU A 46 22.93 2.50 54.47
N ASP A 47 21.72 2.80 53.96
CA ASP A 47 20.51 2.01 54.21
C ASP A 47 20.65 0.54 53.77
N ALA A 48 21.23 0.29 52.58
CA ALA A 48 21.43 -1.06 52.08
C ALA A 48 22.45 -1.86 52.92
N ILE A 49 23.50 -1.22 53.44
CA ILE A 49 24.48 -1.87 54.31
C ILE A 49 23.86 -2.22 55.66
N GLU A 50 23.03 -1.35 56.24
CA GLU A 50 22.32 -1.67 57.48
C GLU A 50 21.43 -2.91 57.32
N ARG A 51 20.73 -3.02 56.18
CA ARG A 51 19.95 -4.23 55.85
C ARG A 51 20.83 -5.47 55.70
N TYR A 52 21.96 -5.36 54.99
CA TYR A 52 22.91 -6.46 54.84
C TYR A 52 23.44 -6.95 56.20
N GLU A 53 23.87 -6.04 57.08
CA GLU A 53 24.36 -6.39 58.42
C GLU A 53 23.27 -7.05 59.27
N HIS A 54 22.03 -6.59 59.16
CA HIS A 54 20.88 -7.21 59.81
C HIS A 54 20.69 -8.67 59.36
N TYR A 55 20.68 -8.92 58.05
CA TYR A 55 20.52 -10.26 57.50
C TYR A 55 21.69 -11.19 57.82
N VAL A 56 22.93 -10.69 57.83
CA VAL A 56 24.10 -11.49 58.25
C VAL A 56 23.93 -11.95 59.70
N ALA A 57 23.45 -11.08 60.59
CA ALA A 57 23.20 -11.43 61.98
C ALA A 57 22.06 -12.46 62.13
N GLU A 58 21.05 -12.41 61.26
CA GLU A 58 19.91 -13.33 61.27
C GLU A 58 20.28 -14.72 60.72
N TYR A 59 20.89 -14.78 59.53
CA TYR A 59 21.15 -16.04 58.82
C TYR A 59 22.34 -16.85 59.36
N HIS A 60 23.21 -16.23 60.16
CA HIS A 60 24.35 -16.90 60.79
C HIS A 60 24.23 -17.01 62.32
N LYS A 61 23.04 -16.79 62.89
CA LYS A 61 22.80 -16.76 64.34
C LYS A 61 23.25 -18.04 65.07
N LEU A 62 23.12 -19.20 64.42
CA LEU A 62 23.42 -20.53 64.99
C LEU A 62 24.64 -21.20 64.35
N SER A 63 25.37 -20.52 63.47
CA SER A 63 26.53 -21.09 62.74
C SER A 63 27.65 -21.59 63.66
N TYR A 64 27.69 -21.16 64.93
CA TYR A 64 28.66 -21.60 65.94
C TYR A 64 28.05 -22.33 67.14
N SER A 65 26.83 -22.87 67.01
CA SER A 65 26.35 -23.79 68.03
C SER A 65 27.30 -24.99 68.14
N GLN A 66 27.61 -25.42 69.38
CA GLN A 66 28.34 -26.66 69.61
C GLN A 66 27.52 -27.89 69.20
N ASP A 67 26.20 -27.72 69.05
CA ASP A 67 25.29 -28.74 68.56
C ASP A 67 25.34 -28.82 67.02
N GLN A 68 25.54 -30.04 66.51
CA GLN A 68 25.58 -30.30 65.08
C GLN A 68 24.16 -30.25 64.47
N ASP A 69 23.14 -30.64 65.22
CA ASP A 69 21.74 -30.61 64.76
C ASP A 69 21.25 -29.16 64.59
N GLU A 70 21.68 -28.23 65.45
CA GLU A 70 21.31 -26.81 65.34
C GLU A 70 21.97 -26.14 64.13
N ARG A 71 23.21 -26.53 63.79
CA ARG A 71 23.89 -26.06 62.57
C ARG A 71 23.23 -26.61 61.31
N ASP A 72 22.89 -27.90 61.31
CA ASP A 72 22.20 -28.52 60.18
C ASP A 72 20.79 -27.91 59.97
N GLN A 73 20.07 -27.61 61.06
CA GLN A 73 18.78 -26.90 60.98
C GLN A 73 18.92 -25.47 60.44
N GLN A 74 19.97 -24.73 60.82
CA GLN A 74 20.23 -23.40 60.28
C GLN A 74 20.55 -23.46 58.79
N THR A 75 21.36 -24.43 58.34
CA THR A 75 21.68 -24.63 56.92
C THR A 75 20.42 -24.96 56.11
N ILE A 76 19.53 -25.81 56.63
CA ILE A 76 18.23 -26.11 56.00
C ILE A 76 17.35 -24.85 55.94
N HIS A 77 17.33 -24.04 57.00
CA HIS A 77 16.58 -22.77 57.03
C HIS A 77 17.10 -21.79 55.98
N ASN A 78 18.41 -21.63 55.87
CA ASN A 78 19.06 -20.75 54.90
C ASN A 78 18.76 -21.18 53.45
N LEU A 79 18.74 -22.49 53.17
CA LEU A 79 18.34 -23.04 51.87
C LEU A 79 16.85 -22.81 51.56
N ASP A 80 15.94 -22.89 52.55
CA ASP A 80 14.53 -22.59 52.36
C ASP A 80 14.28 -21.09 52.09
N GLN A 81 15.03 -20.21 52.78
CA GLN A 81 15.00 -18.77 52.50
C GLN A 81 15.52 -18.46 51.09
N LEU A 82 16.63 -19.07 50.68
CA LEU A 82 17.16 -18.93 49.32
C LEU A 82 16.09 -19.27 48.27
N LYS A 83 15.34 -20.36 48.46
CA LYS A 83 14.26 -20.77 47.55
C LYS A 83 13.12 -19.75 47.50
N LYS A 84 12.72 -19.19 48.64
CA LYS A 84 11.68 -18.13 48.69
C LYS A 84 12.13 -16.90 47.90
N ILE A 85 13.36 -16.42 48.15
CA ILE A 85 13.94 -15.28 47.44
C ILE A 85 14.02 -15.56 45.94
N CYS A 86 14.50 -16.74 45.54
CA CYS A 86 14.59 -17.12 44.13
C CYS A 86 13.22 -17.17 43.44
N ASN A 87 12.17 -17.64 44.12
CA ASN A 87 10.82 -17.66 43.58
C ASN A 87 10.28 -16.24 43.32
N GLU A 88 10.53 -15.30 44.23
CA GLU A 88 10.16 -13.89 44.03
C GLU A 88 10.96 -13.27 42.87
N LEU A 89 12.28 -13.50 42.84
CA LEU A 89 13.15 -13.01 41.77
C LEU A 89 12.80 -13.60 40.40
N ASN A 90 12.32 -14.84 40.35
CA ASN A 90 11.92 -15.50 39.10
C ASN A 90 10.72 -14.83 38.42
N LEU A 91 9.86 -14.16 39.19
CA LEU A 91 8.69 -13.43 38.69
C LEU A 91 9.05 -12.02 38.18
N GLU A 92 10.04 -11.36 38.79
CA GLU A 92 10.43 -10.00 38.41
C GLU A 92 11.56 -9.94 37.37
N LEU A 93 12.49 -10.90 37.38
CA LEU A 93 13.74 -10.78 36.61
C LEU A 93 13.69 -11.46 35.24
N GLU A 94 14.15 -10.72 34.22
CA GLU A 94 14.53 -11.29 32.94
C GLU A 94 15.74 -12.23 33.08
N GLN A 95 15.83 -13.24 32.21
CA GLN A 95 16.91 -14.23 32.20
C GLN A 95 18.32 -13.61 32.22
N ILE A 96 18.57 -12.55 31.43
CA ILE A 96 19.88 -11.86 31.41
C ILE A 96 20.27 -11.36 32.81
N THR A 97 19.31 -10.82 33.56
CA THR A 97 19.54 -10.30 34.91
C THR A 97 19.82 -11.42 35.90
N LYS A 98 19.21 -12.60 35.72
CA LYS A 98 19.50 -13.80 36.54
C LYS A 98 20.95 -14.28 36.34
N TYR A 99 21.42 -14.39 35.09
CA TYR A 99 22.82 -14.71 34.81
C TYR A 99 23.79 -13.65 35.34
N ALA A 100 23.43 -12.37 35.26
CA ALA A 100 24.24 -11.29 35.81
C ALA A 100 24.32 -11.34 37.35
N LEU A 101 23.23 -11.71 38.02
CA LEU A 101 23.18 -11.90 39.47
C LEU A 101 24.08 -13.07 39.89
N VAL A 102 23.98 -14.22 39.23
CA VAL A 102 24.85 -15.38 39.51
C VAL A 102 26.32 -15.03 39.23
N GLY A 103 26.63 -14.32 38.14
CA GLY A 103 27.98 -13.83 37.87
C GLY A 103 28.49 -12.84 38.92
N LEU A 104 27.60 -12.05 39.53
CA LEU A 104 27.93 -11.17 40.65
C LEU A 104 28.24 -11.97 41.92
N MET A 105 27.46 -13.02 42.22
CA MET A 105 27.72 -13.90 43.37
C MET A 105 29.04 -14.66 43.20
N LEU A 106 29.33 -15.15 42.00
CA LEU A 106 30.63 -15.76 41.70
C LEU A 106 31.79 -14.77 41.91
N ASN A 107 31.63 -13.50 41.54
CA ASN A 107 32.64 -12.47 41.84
C ASN A 107 32.83 -12.19 43.32
N PHE A 108 31.79 -12.38 44.12
CA PHE A 108 31.82 -12.17 45.56
C PHE A 108 32.62 -13.28 46.26
N ILE A 109 32.58 -14.50 45.75
CA ILE A 109 33.26 -15.67 46.33
C ILE A 109 34.74 -15.78 45.91
N ILE A 110 35.20 -15.04 44.90
CA ILE A 110 36.63 -15.01 44.45
C ILE A 110 37.54 -14.26 45.47
N ARG A 111 37.18 -14.25 46.76
CA ARG A 111 37.94 -13.58 47.84
C ARG A 111 39.17 -14.38 48.26
N ASP A 112 39.03 -15.70 48.31
CA ASP A 112 40.04 -16.58 48.89
C ASP A 112 40.87 -17.33 47.85
N GLU A 113 42.09 -17.71 48.23
CA GLU A 113 42.94 -18.58 47.42
C GLU A 113 42.29 -19.97 47.20
N GLN A 114 41.27 -20.34 47.99
CA GLN A 114 40.45 -21.55 47.85
C GLN A 114 38.98 -21.27 48.21
N VAL A 115 38.06 -21.56 47.28
CA VAL A 115 36.60 -21.47 47.50
C VAL A 115 36.12 -22.66 48.33
N SER A 116 35.30 -22.42 49.36
CA SER A 116 34.78 -23.48 50.23
C SER A 116 33.74 -24.38 49.54
N ASP A 117 33.59 -25.63 50.01
CA ASP A 117 32.59 -26.57 49.48
C ASP A 117 31.15 -26.07 49.72
N GLU A 118 30.91 -25.31 50.80
CA GLU A 118 29.61 -24.73 51.13
C GLU A 118 29.22 -23.60 50.17
N GLU A 119 30.15 -22.72 49.81
CA GLU A 119 29.90 -21.64 48.83
C GLU A 119 29.66 -22.19 47.41
N GLN A 120 30.35 -23.27 47.04
CA GLN A 120 30.08 -23.98 45.78
C GLN A 120 28.68 -24.58 45.77
N LEU A 121 28.30 -25.29 46.83
CA LEU A 121 26.96 -25.89 46.96
C LEU A 121 25.86 -24.82 46.93
N PHE A 122 26.11 -23.67 47.56
CA PHE A 122 25.17 -22.55 47.55
C PHE A 122 24.99 -21.97 46.15
N THR A 123 26.08 -21.67 45.42
CA THR A 123 25.98 -21.10 44.07
C THR A 123 25.38 -22.06 43.06
N ASP A 124 25.65 -23.36 43.18
CA ASP A 124 25.02 -24.41 42.38
C ASP A 124 23.50 -24.44 42.65
N THR A 125 23.10 -24.33 43.92
CA THR A 125 21.67 -24.29 44.31
C THR A 125 21.00 -23.01 43.79
N LEU A 126 21.64 -21.85 43.94
CA LEU A 126 21.14 -20.57 43.44
C LEU A 126 20.91 -20.60 41.93
N ALA A 127 21.87 -21.12 41.15
CA ALA A 127 21.74 -21.21 39.70
C ALA A 127 20.57 -22.13 39.28
N LYS A 128 20.39 -23.24 40.00
CA LYS A 128 19.29 -24.18 39.77
C LYS A 128 17.92 -23.58 40.07
N GLU A 129 17.77 -22.92 41.22
CA GLU A 129 16.50 -22.29 41.63
C GLU A 129 16.15 -21.07 40.77
N LEU A 130 17.14 -20.38 40.19
CA LEU A 130 16.92 -19.30 39.22
C LEU A 130 16.66 -19.79 37.79
N HIS A 131 16.60 -21.11 37.56
CA HIS A 131 16.37 -21.74 36.26
C HIS A 131 17.39 -21.32 35.19
N LEU A 132 18.70 -21.36 35.51
CA LEU A 132 19.77 -21.25 34.53
C LEU A 132 19.99 -22.58 33.79
N GLU A 133 20.46 -22.52 32.56
CA GLU A 133 20.83 -23.72 31.78
C GLU A 133 22.13 -24.32 32.35
N GLU A 134 22.16 -25.64 32.56
CA GLU A 134 23.28 -26.33 33.21
C GLU A 134 24.61 -26.13 32.47
N GLU A 135 24.63 -26.21 31.14
CA GLU A 135 25.84 -26.00 30.33
C GLU A 135 26.37 -24.57 30.47
N ASP A 136 25.48 -23.58 30.39
CA ASP A 136 25.86 -22.16 30.44
C ASP A 136 26.35 -21.77 31.84
N TYR A 137 25.74 -22.31 32.90
CA TYR A 137 26.20 -22.11 34.27
C TYR A 137 27.56 -22.78 34.52
N ALA A 138 27.75 -24.02 34.08
CA ALA A 138 29.03 -24.72 34.21
C ALA A 138 30.17 -23.93 33.54
N ASN A 139 29.94 -23.43 32.31
CA ASN A 139 30.91 -22.60 31.61
C ASN A 139 31.16 -21.27 32.32
N LEU A 140 30.11 -20.60 32.84
CA LEU A 140 30.24 -19.36 33.61
C LEU A 140 31.02 -19.56 34.91
N ARG A 141 30.76 -20.65 35.64
CA ARG A 141 31.44 -21.02 36.89
C ARG A 141 32.91 -21.31 36.66
N THR A 142 33.23 -22.15 35.69
CA THR A 142 34.63 -22.45 35.32
C THR A 142 35.35 -21.20 34.82
N PHE A 143 34.68 -20.36 34.03
CA PHE A 143 35.22 -19.08 33.60
C PHE A 143 35.42 -18.09 34.75
N ALA A 144 34.64 -18.17 35.83
CA ALA A 144 34.81 -17.37 37.04
C ALA A 144 36.02 -17.81 37.84
N LEU A 145 35.95 -19.05 38.34
CA LEU A 145 36.79 -19.59 39.39
C LEU A 145 38.12 -20.15 38.87
N MET A 146 38.12 -20.70 37.65
CA MET A 146 39.27 -21.41 37.09
C MET A 146 39.92 -20.63 35.93
N HIS A 147 40.96 -21.22 35.35
CA HIS A 147 41.60 -20.64 34.16
C HIS A 147 40.64 -20.73 32.95
N PRO A 148 40.46 -19.67 32.14
CA PRO A 148 39.55 -19.67 30.97
C PRO A 148 39.73 -20.80 29.97
N LEU A 149 40.86 -21.52 29.98
CA LEU A 149 41.12 -22.65 29.09
C LEU A 149 40.46 -23.95 29.55
N GLU A 150 40.01 -24.02 30.80
CA GLU A 150 39.39 -25.21 31.41
C GLU A 150 37.88 -25.30 31.14
N VAL A 151 37.30 -24.26 30.55
CA VAL A 151 35.91 -24.28 30.09
C VAL A 151 35.75 -25.34 29.01
N GLU A 152 34.78 -26.25 29.18
CA GLU A 152 34.56 -27.39 28.28
C GLU A 152 34.28 -26.92 26.84
N ASN A 153 33.39 -25.96 26.67
CA ASN A 153 32.97 -25.48 25.36
C ASN A 153 33.86 -24.34 24.84
N LYS A 154 35.01 -24.68 24.25
CA LYS A 154 36.00 -23.71 23.74
C LYS A 154 35.46 -22.78 22.64
N GLU A 155 34.41 -23.17 21.92
CA GLU A 155 33.76 -22.29 20.93
C GLU A 155 33.06 -21.08 21.56
N GLN A 156 32.71 -21.15 22.85
CA GLN A 156 32.09 -20.06 23.61
C GLN A 156 33.12 -19.04 24.12
N ILE A 157 34.41 -19.24 23.86
CA ILE A 157 35.49 -18.38 24.35
C ILE A 157 36.11 -17.57 23.22
N LEU A 158 36.44 -16.32 23.53
CA LEU A 158 37.24 -15.44 22.69
C LEU A 158 38.40 -14.85 23.50
N LEU A 159 39.59 -14.94 22.90
CA LEU A 159 40.80 -14.32 23.41
C LEU A 159 41.09 -13.03 22.63
N ILE A 160 41.38 -11.95 23.35
CA ILE A 160 41.96 -10.73 22.79
C ILE A 160 43.39 -10.62 23.35
N SER A 161 44.39 -10.75 22.47
CA SER A 161 45.80 -10.75 22.88
C SER A 161 46.72 -10.16 21.80
N GLY A 162 47.93 -9.79 22.23
CA GLY A 162 49.01 -9.34 21.34
C GLY A 162 49.85 -10.46 20.74
N GLN A 163 49.56 -11.71 21.08
CA GLN A 163 50.20 -12.89 20.50
C GLN A 163 49.37 -13.38 19.32
N LYS A 164 50.03 -13.71 18.20
CA LYS A 164 49.37 -14.13 16.96
C LYS A 164 48.89 -15.58 17.01
N GLU A 165 49.52 -16.40 17.84
CA GLU A 165 49.17 -17.81 18.03
C GLU A 165 47.97 -17.96 18.95
N LYS A 166 47.08 -18.88 18.58
CA LYS A 166 45.93 -19.24 19.39
C LYS A 166 46.32 -20.35 20.36
N PRO A 167 45.85 -20.33 21.62
CA PRO A 167 46.06 -21.42 22.57
C PRO A 167 45.38 -22.74 22.15
N HIS A 168 44.30 -22.66 21.36
CA HIS A 168 43.52 -23.80 20.86
C HIS A 168 42.83 -23.42 19.54
N GLU A 169 42.56 -24.38 18.65
CA GLU A 169 41.93 -24.11 17.33
C GLU A 169 40.52 -23.51 17.47
N ASP A 170 39.69 -24.10 18.33
CA ASP A 170 38.28 -23.72 18.53
C ASP A 170 38.08 -22.37 19.25
N ILE A 171 39.13 -21.83 19.88
CA ILE A 171 39.06 -20.53 20.55
C ILE A 171 39.06 -19.42 19.51
N LYS A 172 38.08 -18.51 19.62
CA LYS A 172 38.01 -17.31 18.78
C LYS A 172 39.09 -16.33 19.22
N HIS A 173 39.68 -15.59 18.29
CA HIS A 173 40.83 -14.72 18.60
C HIS A 173 40.77 -13.39 17.89
N ILE A 174 40.96 -12.31 18.65
CA ILE A 174 41.18 -10.96 18.15
C ILE A 174 42.65 -10.60 18.41
N PHE A 175 43.44 -10.64 17.35
CA PHE A 175 44.85 -10.25 17.40
C PHE A 175 45.03 -8.73 17.36
N ASN A 176 45.79 -8.19 18.31
CA ASN A 176 46.13 -6.78 18.36
C ASN A 176 47.59 -6.57 18.80
N LEU A 177 48.48 -6.24 17.86
CA LEU A 177 49.94 -6.21 18.08
C LEU A 177 50.38 -5.39 19.32
N LYS A 178 49.67 -4.30 19.65
CA LYS A 178 50.00 -3.41 20.78
C LYS A 178 49.38 -3.85 22.12
N GLN A 179 48.77 -5.03 22.18
CA GLN A 179 48.05 -5.49 23.34
C GLN A 179 48.96 -6.21 24.34
N GLU A 180 49.08 -5.63 25.53
CA GLU A 180 49.95 -6.10 26.62
C GLU A 180 49.16 -6.79 27.75
N VAL A 181 47.84 -6.97 27.59
CA VAL A 181 46.95 -7.66 28.55
C VAL A 181 46.12 -8.72 27.83
N TYR A 182 45.82 -9.81 28.51
CA TYR A 182 44.95 -10.86 28.00
C TYR A 182 43.52 -10.56 28.44
N VAL A 183 42.62 -10.39 27.46
CA VAL A 183 41.19 -10.23 27.74
C VAL A 183 40.49 -11.47 27.23
N TRP A 184 39.84 -12.18 28.13
CA TRP A 184 39.05 -13.36 27.86
C TRP A 184 37.58 -12.98 27.86
N VAL A 185 36.84 -13.45 26.88
CA VAL A 185 35.40 -13.22 26.75
C VAL A 185 34.70 -14.57 26.67
N LEU A 186 33.69 -14.77 27.51
CA LEU A 186 32.77 -15.90 27.49
C LEU A 186 31.43 -15.47 26.89
N HIS A 187 30.89 -16.31 25.99
CA HIS A 187 29.57 -16.14 25.41
C HIS A 187 28.58 -17.17 25.97
N ILE A 188 27.54 -16.66 26.62
CA ILE A 188 26.43 -17.46 27.13
C ILE A 188 25.40 -17.63 26.02
N LYS A 189 25.18 -18.87 25.56
CA LYS A 189 24.40 -19.15 24.35
C LYS A 189 22.91 -18.88 24.57
N ALA A 190 22.35 -19.27 25.71
CA ALA A 190 20.91 -19.18 25.97
C ALA A 190 20.40 -17.73 25.91
N ILE A 191 21.17 -16.80 26.46
CA ILE A 191 20.80 -15.37 26.52
C ILE A 191 21.53 -14.49 25.50
N ASN A 192 22.43 -15.08 24.70
CA ASN A 192 23.29 -14.37 23.76
C ASN A 192 24.02 -13.17 24.39
N PHE A 193 24.61 -13.39 25.56
CA PHE A 193 25.24 -12.35 26.38
C PHE A 193 26.74 -12.62 26.56
N LEU A 194 27.52 -11.57 26.76
CA LEU A 194 28.98 -11.66 26.84
C LEU A 194 29.46 -11.27 28.24
N PHE A 195 30.23 -12.14 28.85
CA PHE A 195 31.02 -11.86 30.04
C PHE A 195 32.49 -11.77 29.66
N PHE A 196 33.29 -10.98 30.39
CA PHE A 196 34.72 -10.92 30.16
C PHE A 196 35.48 -10.77 31.47
N LYS A 197 36.71 -11.28 31.50
CA LYS A 197 37.69 -11.01 32.55
C LYS A 197 39.05 -10.72 31.91
N TYR A 198 39.93 -10.05 32.62
CA TYR A 198 41.24 -9.72 32.08
C TYR A 198 42.35 -9.97 33.09
N SER A 199 43.53 -10.27 32.56
CA SER A 199 44.77 -10.45 33.31
C SER A 199 45.93 -9.74 32.62
N GLY A 200 46.87 -9.20 33.42
CA GLY A 200 48.11 -8.61 32.91
C GLY A 200 48.59 -7.39 33.69
N ASN A 201 49.74 -6.84 33.30
CA ASN A 201 50.46 -5.85 34.11
C ASN A 201 49.97 -4.39 33.91
N ARG A 202 48.85 -4.18 33.20
CA ARG A 202 48.30 -2.84 32.92
C ARG A 202 46.82 -2.77 33.21
N ASN A 203 46.38 -1.56 33.54
CA ASN A 203 44.96 -1.28 33.75
C ASN A 203 44.19 -1.35 32.42
N LEU A 204 43.08 -2.10 32.45
CA LEU A 204 42.10 -2.13 31.40
C LEU A 204 40.99 -1.14 31.73
N TYR A 205 40.51 -0.44 30.71
CA TYR A 205 39.41 0.50 30.82
C TYR A 205 38.20 -0.02 30.05
N LEU A 206 37.03 -0.06 30.69
CA LEU A 206 35.73 -0.28 30.06
C LEU A 206 34.98 1.04 30.04
N ASN A 207 34.66 1.56 28.86
CA ASN A 207 33.98 2.86 28.71
C ASN A 207 34.67 3.99 29.48
N GLY A 208 36.01 3.95 29.53
CA GLY A 208 36.81 4.94 30.26
C GLY A 208 37.05 4.67 31.75
N HIS A 209 36.42 3.65 32.35
CA HIS A 209 36.59 3.32 33.78
C HIS A 209 37.57 2.17 33.99
N ILE A 210 38.44 2.28 35.00
CA ILE A 210 39.38 1.23 35.39
C ILE A 210 38.61 0.03 35.95
N ILE A 211 39.00 -1.16 35.51
CA ILE A 211 38.42 -2.43 35.92
C ILE A 211 39.37 -3.16 36.88
N GLN A 212 38.83 -4.04 37.74
CA GLN A 212 39.62 -4.95 38.57
C GLN A 212 40.04 -6.21 37.80
N GLN A 213 41.28 -6.66 37.99
CA GLN A 213 41.81 -7.87 37.35
C GLN A 213 41.08 -9.12 37.83
N ASN A 214 41.04 -10.15 36.98
CA ASN A 214 40.50 -11.47 37.26
C ASN A 214 39.04 -11.54 37.75
N ARG A 215 38.29 -10.43 37.73
CA ARG A 215 36.84 -10.44 37.99
C ARG A 215 36.05 -10.54 36.70
N ILE A 216 34.94 -11.26 36.75
CA ILE A 216 33.99 -11.32 35.65
C ILE A 216 33.24 -9.98 35.57
N MET A 217 33.13 -9.45 34.37
CA MET A 217 32.28 -8.31 34.08
C MET A 217 31.34 -8.61 32.93
N ALA A 218 30.14 -8.06 33.02
CA ALA A 218 29.18 -8.05 31.93
C ALA A 218 29.64 -7.08 30.83
N LEU A 219 29.80 -7.56 29.60
CA LEU A 219 30.10 -6.73 28.43
C LEU A 219 28.80 -6.30 27.75
N ARG A 220 28.34 -5.08 28.05
CA ARG A 220 27.08 -4.54 27.51
C ARG A 220 27.23 -4.06 26.05
N PRO A 221 26.14 -4.06 25.25
CA PRO A 221 26.15 -3.46 23.92
C PRO A 221 26.66 -2.01 23.92
N GLY A 222 27.53 -1.68 22.98
CA GLY A 222 28.18 -0.36 22.89
C GLY A 222 29.41 -0.19 23.80
N ALA A 223 29.75 -1.20 24.61
CA ALA A 223 30.94 -1.14 25.44
C ALA A 223 32.24 -1.07 24.63
N VAL A 224 33.23 -0.35 25.16
CA VAL A 224 34.57 -0.18 24.58
C VAL A 224 35.61 -0.63 25.58
N ILE A 225 36.38 -1.65 25.20
CA ILE A 225 37.53 -2.13 25.94
C ILE A 225 38.78 -1.41 25.40
N LYS A 226 39.52 -0.72 26.26
CA LYS A 226 40.76 -0.03 25.88
C LYS A 226 41.83 -0.14 26.96
N THR A 227 43.09 -0.03 26.56
CA THR A 227 44.24 0.24 27.43
C THR A 227 44.94 1.50 26.92
N SER A 228 45.91 2.03 27.68
CA SER A 228 46.64 3.25 27.33
C SER A 228 47.42 3.18 26.00
N ARG A 229 47.70 1.98 25.47
CA ARG A 229 48.49 1.80 24.23
C ARG A 229 47.82 0.94 23.15
N MET A 230 46.60 0.46 23.37
CA MET A 230 45.90 -0.39 22.41
C MET A 230 44.79 0.35 21.67
N PRO A 231 44.57 0.03 20.37
CA PRO A 231 43.33 0.37 19.68
C PRO A 231 42.11 -0.13 20.48
N PRO A 232 41.04 0.68 20.60
CA PRO A 232 39.83 0.27 21.29
C PRO A 232 39.21 -0.96 20.62
N VAL A 233 38.78 -1.92 21.43
CA VAL A 233 38.00 -3.08 21.00
C VAL A 233 36.54 -2.85 21.39
N TYR A 234 35.70 -2.68 20.40
CA TYR A 234 34.27 -2.41 20.57
C TYR A 234 33.49 -3.72 20.75
N TYR A 235 32.40 -3.66 21.52
CA TYR A 235 31.45 -4.75 21.72
C TYR A 235 31.08 -5.45 20.40
N GLY A 236 30.72 -4.68 19.36
CA GLY A 236 30.29 -5.24 18.07
C GLY A 236 31.35 -6.15 17.43
N ARG A 237 32.64 -5.81 17.56
CA ARG A 237 33.75 -6.62 17.05
C ARG A 237 33.93 -7.92 17.83
N VAL A 238 33.68 -7.90 19.13
CA VAL A 238 33.69 -9.11 19.98
C VAL A 238 32.51 -9.99 19.63
N ALA A 239 31.30 -9.42 19.63
CA ALA A 239 30.06 -10.10 19.33
C ALA A 239 30.05 -10.75 17.94
N GLU A 240 30.65 -10.13 16.91
CA GLU A 240 30.76 -10.68 15.55
C GLU A 240 31.33 -12.10 15.52
N ASN A 241 32.28 -12.42 16.41
CA ASN A 241 32.89 -13.74 16.45
C ASN A 241 31.93 -14.80 17.01
N PHE A 242 31.01 -14.40 17.89
CA PHE A 242 30.04 -15.28 18.55
C PHE A 242 28.71 -15.41 17.81
N ILE A 243 28.35 -14.41 17.00
CA ILE A 243 27.14 -14.40 16.15
C ILE A 243 27.16 -15.51 15.07
N THR A 244 28.29 -16.19 14.89
CA THR A 244 28.45 -17.30 13.95
C THR A 244 27.58 -18.50 14.35
N ARG A 245 26.31 -18.56 13.92
CA ARG A 245 25.59 -19.84 13.82
C ARG A 245 26.33 -20.71 12.81
N ALA A 246 26.87 -21.84 13.26
CA ALA A 246 27.41 -22.86 12.38
C ALA A 246 26.39 -23.15 11.25
N GLY A 247 26.78 -22.92 9.99
CA GLY A 247 25.97 -23.27 8.82
C GLY A 247 25.17 -22.16 8.11
N ARG A 248 25.05 -20.92 8.63
CA ARG A 248 24.40 -19.82 7.88
C ARG A 248 25.41 -18.98 7.09
N ALA A 249 25.12 -18.72 5.81
CA ALA A 249 25.96 -17.90 4.95
C ALA A 249 25.97 -16.43 5.42
N ARG A 250 27.16 -15.81 5.43
CA ARG A 250 27.34 -14.41 5.83
C ARG A 250 26.96 -13.48 4.68
N ILE A 251 26.38 -12.32 4.99
CA ILE A 251 26.18 -11.25 4.01
C ILE A 251 27.41 -10.36 3.98
N LEU A 252 27.90 -10.13 2.77
CA LEU A 252 28.88 -9.14 2.42
C LEU A 252 28.26 -8.20 1.38
N TYR A 253 27.97 -6.97 1.82
CA TYR A 253 27.41 -5.91 1.00
C TYR A 253 28.54 -4.98 0.54
N ARG A 254 28.71 -4.77 -0.76
CA ARG A 254 29.74 -3.90 -1.35
C ARG A 254 29.13 -2.93 -2.35
N ALA A 255 29.28 -1.65 -2.05
CA ALA A 255 28.99 -0.53 -2.91
C ALA A 255 30.30 0.01 -3.49
N LEU A 256 30.43 0.05 -4.81
CA LEU A 256 31.65 0.44 -5.52
C LEU A 256 31.40 1.68 -6.38
N ASP A 257 32.05 2.79 -6.03
CA ASP A 257 32.06 4.07 -6.76
C ASP A 257 30.67 4.51 -7.27
N ILE A 258 29.67 4.42 -6.39
CA ILE A 258 28.27 4.64 -6.74
C ILE A 258 27.97 6.13 -6.83
N SER A 259 27.31 6.54 -7.91
CA SER A 259 26.73 7.88 -8.01
C SER A 259 25.29 7.86 -8.52
N TYR A 260 24.55 8.93 -8.20
CA TYR A 260 23.16 9.10 -8.62
C TYR A 260 22.87 10.56 -8.99
N LYS A 261 22.09 10.76 -10.05
CA LYS A 261 21.63 12.04 -10.57
C LYS A 261 20.11 12.10 -10.57
N PHE A 262 19.57 13.25 -10.15
CA PHE A 262 18.15 13.54 -10.28
C PHE A 262 17.75 13.79 -11.74
N SER A 263 16.45 13.76 -12.02
CA SER A 263 15.88 14.00 -13.36
C SER A 263 16.20 15.39 -13.96
N ASN A 264 16.62 16.34 -13.13
CA ASN A 264 17.13 17.66 -13.53
C ASN A 264 18.64 17.66 -13.85
N ASN A 265 19.30 16.49 -13.89
CA ASN A 265 20.73 16.27 -14.10
C ASN A 265 21.65 16.79 -12.98
N GLN A 266 21.10 17.14 -11.82
CA GLN A 266 21.88 17.48 -10.62
C GLN A 266 22.33 16.20 -9.91
N LEU A 267 23.61 16.12 -9.52
CA LEU A 267 24.11 15.02 -8.69
C LEU A 267 23.38 15.01 -7.35
N GLY A 268 22.72 13.89 -7.07
CA GLY A 268 22.04 13.63 -5.80
C GLY A 268 22.89 12.84 -4.82
N VAL A 269 23.82 12.03 -5.31
CA VAL A 269 24.86 11.34 -4.53
C VAL A 269 26.17 11.36 -5.32
N HIS A 270 27.24 11.86 -4.71
CA HIS A 270 28.59 11.85 -5.28
C HIS A 270 29.22 10.45 -5.20
N PRO A 271 30.17 10.11 -6.10
CA PRO A 271 30.86 8.82 -6.09
C PRO A 271 31.41 8.45 -4.70
N PHE A 272 31.05 7.28 -4.20
CA PHE A 272 31.60 6.75 -2.95
C PHE A 272 31.59 5.23 -2.94
N SER A 273 32.45 4.64 -2.10
CA SER A 273 32.47 3.20 -1.87
C SER A 273 32.16 2.86 -0.41
N PHE A 274 31.51 1.73 -0.21
CA PHE A 274 31.13 1.25 1.11
C PHE A 274 31.11 -0.28 1.17
N SER A 275 31.50 -0.83 2.32
CA SER A 275 31.33 -2.27 2.61
C SER A 275 30.63 -2.48 3.96
N GLY A 276 29.62 -3.34 3.98
CA GLY A 276 28.92 -3.78 5.19
C GLY A 276 28.92 -5.30 5.29
N ARG A 277 28.83 -5.83 6.52
CA ARG A 277 28.82 -7.27 6.80
C ARG A 277 27.70 -7.63 7.76
N SER A 278 27.23 -8.88 7.71
CA SER A 278 26.33 -9.47 8.72
C SER A 278 26.77 -9.13 10.14
N GLY A 279 25.83 -8.78 11.02
CA GLY A 279 26.12 -8.41 12.41
C GLY A 279 26.28 -6.91 12.66
N GLN A 280 26.38 -6.09 11.62
CA GLN A 280 26.60 -4.65 11.74
C GLN A 280 25.30 -3.85 11.68
N LEU A 281 25.18 -2.89 12.59
CA LEU A 281 24.25 -1.77 12.52
C LEU A 281 24.95 -0.55 11.91
N VAL A 282 24.58 -0.21 10.68
CA VAL A 282 25.15 0.89 9.90
C VAL A 282 24.21 2.08 9.96
N ALA A 283 24.67 3.20 10.51
CA ALA A 283 23.89 4.44 10.52
C ALA A 283 24.35 5.41 9.43
N VAL A 284 23.39 6.04 8.78
CA VAL A 284 23.58 7.19 7.88
C VAL A 284 23.09 8.44 8.61
N MET A 285 23.98 9.41 8.76
CA MET A 285 23.73 10.65 9.49
C MET A 285 24.07 11.87 8.64
N GLY A 286 23.34 12.97 8.81
CA GLY A 286 23.57 14.23 8.11
C GLY A 286 22.47 15.24 8.39
N GLY A 287 22.71 16.50 8.05
CA GLY A 287 21.73 17.59 8.20
C GLY A 287 20.44 17.35 7.40
N SER A 288 19.41 18.16 7.63
CA SER A 288 18.17 18.08 6.84
C SER A 288 18.43 18.42 5.36
N GLY A 289 17.83 17.65 4.45
CA GLY A 289 17.95 17.87 3.01
C GLY A 289 19.30 17.51 2.37
N THR A 290 20.19 16.78 3.06
CA THR A 290 21.50 16.37 2.51
C THR A 290 21.44 15.17 1.55
N GLY A 291 20.30 14.48 1.45
CA GLY A 291 20.12 13.32 0.57
C GLY A 291 20.12 11.95 1.26
N LYS A 292 19.96 11.88 2.58
CA LYS A 292 19.94 10.61 3.36
C LYS A 292 18.95 9.56 2.82
N SER A 293 17.68 9.92 2.63
CA SER A 293 16.68 9.00 2.08
C SER A 293 16.95 8.66 0.62
N THR A 294 17.54 9.58 -0.15
CA THR A 294 17.99 9.30 -1.52
C THR A 294 19.11 8.25 -1.51
N LEU A 295 20.09 8.38 -0.63
CA LEU A 295 21.19 7.42 -0.46
C LEU A 295 20.66 6.03 -0.08
N LEU A 296 19.75 5.92 0.90
CA LEU A 296 19.12 4.65 1.25
C LEU A 296 18.40 4.02 0.05
N ASN A 297 17.67 4.81 -0.74
CA ASN A 297 16.95 4.32 -1.91
C ASN A 297 17.88 3.91 -3.07
N VAL A 298 19.09 4.45 -3.15
CA VAL A 298 20.11 3.97 -4.08
C VAL A 298 20.70 2.65 -3.58
N LEU A 299 21.02 2.55 -2.28
CA LEU A 299 21.60 1.35 -1.68
C LEU A 299 20.64 0.15 -1.66
N ASN A 300 19.33 0.38 -1.51
CA ASN A 300 18.33 -0.70 -1.53
C ASN A 300 17.86 -1.09 -2.95
N GLY A 301 18.26 -0.35 -3.98
CA GLY A 301 17.94 -0.62 -5.39
C GLY A 301 16.65 0.02 -5.92
N ASN A 302 15.93 0.78 -5.11
CA ASN A 302 14.73 1.53 -5.55
C ASN A 302 15.05 2.57 -6.63
N LEU A 303 16.18 3.25 -6.47
CA LEU A 303 16.72 4.19 -7.44
C LEU A 303 17.89 3.52 -8.14
N LYS A 304 17.77 3.34 -9.45
CA LYS A 304 18.88 2.86 -10.28
C LYS A 304 20.01 3.89 -10.26
N ASN A 305 21.21 3.45 -9.92
CA ASN A 305 22.41 4.27 -9.94
C ASN A 305 22.85 4.61 -11.39
N ASP A 306 23.51 5.75 -11.57
CA ASP A 306 24.04 6.17 -12.89
C ASP A 306 25.43 5.58 -13.16
N SER A 307 26.24 5.41 -12.12
CA SER A 307 27.57 4.80 -12.17
C SER A 307 27.84 3.92 -10.95
N GLY A 308 28.82 3.04 -11.06
CA GLY A 308 29.20 2.11 -10.00
C GLY A 308 28.37 0.83 -9.99
N ARG A 309 28.64 -0.06 -9.03
CA ARG A 309 27.91 -1.32 -8.84
C ARG A 309 27.70 -1.64 -7.37
N ILE A 310 26.59 -2.31 -7.08
CA ILE A 310 26.26 -2.81 -5.73
C ILE A 310 26.23 -4.33 -5.81
N HIS A 311 27.05 -4.99 -4.98
CA HIS A 311 27.10 -6.43 -4.87
C HIS A 311 26.68 -6.91 -3.48
N ILE A 312 25.89 -7.98 -3.43
CA ILE A 312 25.60 -8.75 -2.22
C ILE A 312 26.13 -10.16 -2.45
N ASN A 313 27.15 -10.58 -1.70
CA ASN A 313 27.82 -11.87 -1.87
C ASN A 313 28.32 -12.13 -3.31
N GLY A 314 28.66 -11.07 -4.05
CA GLY A 314 29.09 -11.14 -5.45
C GLY A 314 27.96 -11.15 -6.49
N PHE A 315 26.69 -11.10 -6.09
CA PHE A 315 25.54 -10.89 -6.98
C PHE A 315 25.26 -9.39 -7.14
N ASP A 316 25.09 -8.92 -8.37
CA ASP A 316 24.79 -7.50 -8.63
C ASP A 316 23.31 -7.19 -8.35
N LEU A 317 23.06 -6.09 -7.66
CA LEU A 317 21.72 -5.69 -7.21
C LEU A 317 20.70 -5.52 -8.35
N HIS A 318 21.16 -5.06 -9.52
CA HIS A 318 20.29 -4.76 -10.65
C HIS A 318 20.33 -5.86 -11.72
N GLU A 319 21.48 -6.50 -11.96
CA GLU A 319 21.61 -7.57 -12.95
C GLU A 319 21.10 -8.93 -12.44
N ASP A 320 21.32 -9.26 -11.16
CA ASP A 320 20.93 -10.54 -10.55
C ASP A 320 19.69 -10.40 -9.63
N ALA A 321 18.72 -9.54 -10.00
CA ALA A 321 17.58 -9.19 -9.15
C ALA A 321 16.70 -10.39 -8.71
N GLU A 322 16.58 -11.42 -9.55
CA GLU A 322 15.84 -12.65 -9.21
C GLU A 322 16.52 -13.44 -8.08
N ALA A 323 17.86 -13.53 -8.09
CA ALA A 323 18.62 -14.25 -7.07
C ALA A 323 18.61 -13.51 -5.71
N LEU A 324 18.46 -12.19 -5.73
CA LEU A 324 18.41 -11.34 -4.54
C LEU A 324 16.98 -11.09 -4.02
N GLN A 325 15.98 -11.76 -4.60
CA GLN A 325 14.59 -11.59 -4.19
C GLN A 325 14.38 -12.00 -2.72
N GLY A 326 13.78 -11.09 -1.95
CA GLY A 326 13.54 -11.28 -0.51
C GLY A 326 14.78 -11.16 0.39
N VAL A 327 15.99 -10.99 -0.17
CA VAL A 327 17.22 -10.78 0.61
C VAL A 327 17.22 -9.40 1.27
N ILE A 328 16.68 -8.40 0.57
CA ILE A 328 16.58 -7.00 1.02
C ILE A 328 15.17 -6.71 1.55
N GLY A 329 15.10 -6.07 2.71
CA GLY A 329 13.90 -5.45 3.25
C GLY A 329 14.06 -3.94 3.40
N TYR A 330 12.98 -3.19 3.23
CA TYR A 330 12.96 -1.74 3.39
C TYR A 330 11.76 -1.27 4.21
N VAL A 331 12.04 -0.54 5.28
CA VAL A 331 11.05 0.12 6.13
C VAL A 331 11.08 1.62 5.84
N PRO A 332 10.02 2.18 5.24
CA PRO A 332 9.95 3.62 4.96
C PRO A 332 9.74 4.45 6.24
N GLN A 333 9.96 5.76 6.11
CA GLN A 333 9.75 6.74 7.18
C GLN A 333 8.29 6.78 7.63
N ASP A 334 7.36 6.91 6.68
CA ASP A 334 5.91 6.87 6.92
C ASP A 334 5.47 5.47 7.36
N ASP A 335 4.57 5.38 8.35
CA ASP A 335 3.95 4.09 8.68
C ASP A 335 2.81 3.78 7.71
N LEU A 336 3.05 2.79 6.87
CA LEU A 336 2.16 2.38 5.79
C LEU A 336 1.39 1.13 6.21
N LEU A 337 0.32 1.35 6.95
CA LEU A 337 -0.51 0.33 7.59
C LEU A 337 -1.95 0.40 7.06
N LYS A 338 -2.69 -0.70 7.13
CA LYS A 338 -4.15 -0.68 6.93
C LYS A 338 -4.81 -0.27 8.25
N GLU A 339 -5.34 0.94 8.26
CA GLU A 339 -5.83 1.63 9.46
C GLU A 339 -7.09 0.96 10.04
N GLU A 340 -7.92 0.33 9.19
CA GLU A 340 -9.17 -0.33 9.60
C GLU A 340 -8.95 -1.75 10.17
N LEU A 341 -7.74 -2.30 9.99
CA LEU A 341 -7.39 -3.66 10.40
C LEU A 341 -6.71 -3.67 11.78
N THR A 342 -6.74 -4.83 12.44
CA THR A 342 -5.98 -5.01 13.70
C THR A 342 -4.49 -5.20 13.45
N VAL A 343 -3.70 -5.12 14.52
CA VAL A 343 -2.26 -5.44 14.49
C VAL A 343 -2.04 -6.87 13.96
N PHE A 344 -2.78 -7.85 14.49
CA PHE A 344 -2.73 -9.23 14.04
C PHE A 344 -3.10 -9.36 12.55
N GLU A 345 -4.18 -8.74 12.10
CA GLU A 345 -4.64 -8.85 10.71
C GLU A 345 -3.66 -8.24 9.71
N ASN A 346 -3.06 -7.09 10.05
CA ASN A 346 -2.01 -6.49 9.23
C ASN A 346 -0.86 -7.49 9.02
N LEU A 347 -0.37 -8.10 10.11
CA LEU A 347 0.70 -9.10 10.05
C LEU A 347 0.27 -10.37 9.30
N TYR A 348 -0.93 -10.87 9.57
CA TYR A 348 -1.46 -12.08 8.97
C TYR A 348 -1.64 -11.96 7.45
N PHE A 349 -2.24 -10.88 6.95
CA PHE A 349 -2.38 -10.67 5.51
C PHE A 349 -1.03 -10.44 4.83
N ASN A 350 -0.09 -9.77 5.50
CA ASN A 350 1.27 -9.63 4.99
C ASN A 350 2.00 -10.99 4.93
N ALA A 351 1.91 -11.80 5.99
CA ALA A 351 2.48 -13.14 6.03
C ALA A 351 1.93 -14.03 4.90
N ARG A 352 0.61 -14.00 4.64
CA ARG A 352 -0.03 -14.72 3.52
C ARG A 352 0.51 -14.33 2.15
N LEU A 353 0.94 -13.08 1.97
CA LEU A 353 1.57 -12.62 0.73
C LEU A 353 3.05 -12.99 0.62
N CYS A 354 3.66 -13.46 1.72
CA CYS A 354 5.09 -13.77 1.81
C CYS A 354 5.40 -15.26 1.94
N PHE A 355 4.43 -16.07 2.37
CA PHE A 355 4.61 -17.49 2.66
C PHE A 355 3.47 -18.33 2.06
N SER A 356 3.55 -18.62 0.76
CA SER A 356 2.53 -19.39 0.06
C SER A 356 2.46 -20.87 0.43
N HIS A 357 3.55 -21.41 0.99
CA HIS A 357 3.65 -22.82 1.39
C HIS A 357 3.12 -23.09 2.78
N PHE A 358 2.95 -22.05 3.59
CA PHE A 358 2.57 -22.24 4.98
C PHE A 358 1.07 -22.51 5.07
N ASP A 359 0.71 -23.43 5.95
CA ASP A 359 -0.69 -23.59 6.32
C ASP A 359 -1.16 -22.46 7.26
N LYS A 360 -2.43 -22.50 7.65
CA LYS A 360 -3.01 -21.46 8.50
C LYS A 360 -2.43 -21.45 9.91
N GLU A 361 -2.07 -22.62 10.45
CA GLU A 361 -1.53 -22.76 11.80
C GLU A 361 -0.08 -22.28 11.85
N GLU A 362 0.74 -22.65 10.86
CA GLU A 362 2.10 -22.18 10.67
C GLU A 362 2.15 -20.66 10.47
N LEU A 363 1.26 -20.10 9.65
CA LEU A 363 1.12 -18.65 9.47
C LEU A 363 0.76 -17.95 10.78
N THR A 364 -0.19 -18.50 11.53
CA THR A 364 -0.62 -17.93 12.81
C THR A 364 0.52 -17.98 13.81
N SER A 365 1.20 -19.12 13.94
CA SER A 365 2.38 -19.26 14.80
C SER A 365 3.48 -18.26 14.43
N LYS A 366 3.72 -18.04 13.13
CA LYS A 366 4.71 -17.05 12.66
C LYS A 366 4.31 -15.62 13.03
N VAL A 367 3.02 -15.28 12.95
CA VAL A 367 2.49 -13.98 13.36
C VAL A 367 2.58 -13.79 14.88
N GLU A 368 2.22 -14.80 15.67
CA GLU A 368 2.35 -14.76 17.13
C GLU A 368 3.82 -14.63 17.57
N GLN A 369 4.74 -15.31 16.87
CA GLN A 369 6.17 -15.13 17.08
C GLN A 369 6.59 -13.69 16.79
N ALA A 370 6.10 -13.07 15.70
CA ALA A 370 6.39 -11.68 15.39
C ALA A 370 5.82 -10.73 16.47
N LEU A 371 4.60 -10.95 16.95
CA LEU A 371 4.00 -10.14 18.01
C LEU A 371 4.83 -10.14 19.29
N ASN A 372 5.39 -11.30 19.66
CA ASN A 372 6.34 -11.42 20.77
C ASN A 372 7.67 -10.71 20.48
N ASP A 373 8.29 -10.98 19.32
CA ASP A 373 9.58 -10.42 18.92
C ASP A 373 9.57 -8.86 18.89
N PHE A 374 8.41 -8.26 18.62
CA PHE A 374 8.24 -6.80 18.49
C PHE A 374 7.50 -6.13 19.65
N ASP A 375 7.22 -6.84 20.75
CA ASP A 375 6.53 -6.26 21.92
C ASP A 375 5.18 -5.61 21.53
N LEU A 376 4.34 -6.41 20.86
CA LEU A 376 3.02 -6.04 20.32
C LEU A 376 1.88 -6.96 20.79
N VAL A 377 2.13 -7.88 21.72
CA VAL A 377 1.17 -8.88 22.21
C VAL A 377 -0.09 -8.21 22.79
N GLU A 378 0.07 -7.19 23.63
CA GLU A 378 -1.05 -6.44 24.21
C GLU A 378 -1.87 -5.69 23.16
N ALA A 379 -1.24 -5.32 22.05
CA ALA A 379 -1.86 -4.58 20.95
C ALA A 379 -2.46 -5.49 19.87
N ARG A 380 -2.35 -6.81 20.00
CA ARG A 380 -2.71 -7.82 18.99
C ARG A 380 -4.07 -7.58 18.33
N ASP A 381 -5.10 -7.39 19.14
CA ASP A 381 -6.49 -7.24 18.70
C ASP A 381 -6.94 -5.78 18.60
N LEU A 382 -6.05 -4.82 18.88
CA LEU A 382 -6.33 -3.41 18.70
C LEU A 382 -6.31 -3.04 17.21
N VAL A 383 -7.27 -2.23 16.79
CA VAL A 383 -7.30 -1.61 15.47
C VAL A 383 -6.18 -0.57 15.38
N VAL A 384 -5.50 -0.49 14.23
CA VAL A 384 -4.37 0.43 14.06
C VAL A 384 -4.83 1.89 14.21
N GLY A 385 -5.94 2.25 13.58
CA GLY A 385 -6.50 3.60 13.60
C GLY A 385 -5.74 4.59 12.71
N SER A 386 -6.37 5.73 12.46
CA SER A 386 -5.77 6.81 11.68
C SER A 386 -4.88 7.70 12.55
N PRO A 387 -3.97 8.51 11.97
CA PRO A 387 -3.16 9.46 12.74
C PRO A 387 -3.97 10.46 13.58
N LEU A 388 -5.24 10.70 13.21
CA LEU A 388 -6.18 11.56 13.92
C LEU A 388 -6.93 10.79 15.02
N ASN A 389 -7.29 9.53 14.75
CA ASN A 389 -7.92 8.62 15.72
C ASN A 389 -6.88 7.65 16.27
N LYS A 390 -5.98 8.18 17.13
CA LYS A 390 -4.87 7.41 17.70
C LYS A 390 -5.39 6.34 18.67
N ILE A 391 -5.39 5.08 18.22
CA ILE A 391 -5.64 3.91 19.07
C ILE A 391 -4.30 3.33 19.52
N LEU A 392 -3.39 3.08 18.57
CA LEU A 392 -2.02 2.66 18.88
C LEU A 392 -1.12 3.84 19.26
N SER A 393 -0.19 3.61 20.18
CA SER A 393 0.88 4.56 20.45
C SER A 393 1.81 4.71 19.24
N GLY A 394 2.51 5.85 19.13
CA GLY A 394 3.46 6.06 18.03
C GLY A 394 4.56 4.98 17.99
N GLY A 395 5.05 4.56 19.16
CA GLY A 395 6.02 3.47 19.29
C GLY A 395 5.47 2.13 18.80
N GLN A 396 4.26 1.74 19.22
CA GLN A 396 3.59 0.51 18.76
C GLN A 396 3.38 0.52 17.25
N ARG A 397 2.93 1.65 16.68
CA ARG A 397 2.70 1.81 15.25
C ARG A 397 3.99 1.64 14.44
N LYS A 398 5.09 2.23 14.91
CA LYS A 398 6.42 2.09 14.28
C LYS A 398 6.95 0.66 14.39
N ARG A 399 6.77 0.00 15.55
CA ARG A 399 7.14 -1.42 15.74
C ARG A 399 6.34 -2.34 14.82
N LEU A 400 5.04 -2.11 14.63
CA LEU A 400 4.22 -2.85 13.67
C LEU A 400 4.71 -2.65 12.23
N ASN A 401 5.04 -1.41 11.85
CA ASN A 401 5.57 -1.12 10.51
C ASN A 401 6.89 -1.88 10.24
N ILE A 402 7.78 -1.92 11.24
CA ILE A 402 9.03 -2.70 11.21
C ILE A 402 8.74 -4.22 11.18
N ALA A 403 7.79 -4.70 11.98
CA ALA A 403 7.42 -6.11 12.08
C ALA A 403 6.91 -6.68 10.76
N LEU A 404 6.08 -5.92 10.05
CA LEU A 404 5.56 -6.30 8.73
C LEU A 404 6.68 -6.48 7.68
N GLU A 405 7.85 -5.87 7.88
CA GLU A 405 9.00 -6.09 7.00
C GLU A 405 9.86 -7.27 7.47
N LEU A 406 10.06 -7.37 8.78
CA LEU A 406 10.91 -8.37 9.39
C LEU A 406 10.30 -9.77 9.46
N ILE A 407 8.97 -9.89 9.31
CA ILE A 407 8.28 -11.19 9.26
C ILE A 407 8.81 -12.09 8.14
N ARG A 408 9.30 -11.48 7.04
CA ARG A 408 9.95 -12.16 5.91
C ARG A 408 11.37 -12.65 6.19
N GLU A 409 11.95 -12.26 7.32
CA GLU A 409 13.35 -12.50 7.66
C GLU A 409 14.38 -12.03 6.62
N PRO A 410 14.34 -10.76 6.15
CA PRO A 410 15.33 -10.24 5.22
C PRO A 410 16.73 -10.29 5.85
N SER A 411 17.74 -10.52 5.01
CA SER A 411 19.15 -10.60 5.43
C SER A 411 19.83 -9.23 5.47
N VAL A 412 19.40 -8.31 4.61
CA VAL A 412 19.76 -6.89 4.64
C VAL A 412 18.50 -6.08 4.89
N LEU A 413 18.47 -5.29 5.96
CA LEU A 413 17.34 -4.43 6.31
C LEU A 413 17.74 -2.97 6.20
N PHE A 414 16.96 -2.17 5.48
CA PHE A 414 17.10 -0.72 5.43
C PHE A 414 15.92 -0.08 6.16
N VAL A 415 16.16 0.84 7.09
CA VAL A 415 15.12 1.49 7.89
C VAL A 415 15.31 2.99 7.85
N ASP A 416 14.34 3.71 7.28
CA ASP A 416 14.40 5.16 7.16
C ASP A 416 13.77 5.82 8.40
N GLU A 417 14.59 6.60 9.13
CA GLU A 417 14.20 7.34 10.34
C GLU A 417 13.38 6.52 11.37
N PRO A 418 13.97 5.48 11.99
CA PRO A 418 13.25 4.63 12.96
C PRO A 418 12.84 5.35 14.24
N THR A 419 13.52 6.44 14.61
CA THR A 419 13.34 7.16 15.89
C THR A 419 12.55 8.47 15.74
N SER A 420 12.13 8.82 14.53
CA SER A 420 11.46 10.10 14.27
C SER A 420 10.03 10.10 14.84
N GLY A 421 9.69 11.17 15.56
CA GLY A 421 8.36 11.33 16.19
C GLY A 421 8.08 10.43 17.39
N LEU A 422 9.11 9.77 17.95
CA LEU A 422 9.01 8.89 19.11
C LEU A 422 9.54 9.56 20.39
N SER A 423 9.10 9.05 21.55
CA SER A 423 9.71 9.37 22.83
C SER A 423 11.13 8.79 22.93
N SER A 424 11.96 9.27 23.86
CA SER A 424 13.31 8.73 24.06
C SER A 424 13.30 7.24 24.39
N MET A 425 12.37 6.81 25.26
CA MET A 425 12.22 5.41 25.67
C MET A 425 11.74 4.53 24.49
N ASP A 426 10.77 5.00 23.70
CA ASP A 426 10.31 4.25 22.53
C ASP A 426 11.40 4.15 21.45
N SER A 427 12.18 5.22 21.25
CA SER A 427 13.32 5.24 20.33
C SER A 427 14.38 4.22 20.74
N GLU A 428 14.67 4.11 22.04
CA GLU A 428 15.57 3.12 22.60
C GLU A 428 15.06 1.69 22.36
N LYS A 429 13.79 1.42 22.67
CA LYS A 429 13.18 0.11 22.39
C LYS A 429 13.30 -0.26 20.91
N VAL A 430 12.98 0.65 19.99
CA VAL A 430 13.10 0.41 18.54
C VAL A 430 14.54 0.13 18.12
N MET A 431 15.50 0.91 18.62
CA MET A 431 16.91 0.72 18.30
C MET A 431 17.49 -0.58 18.87
N LEU A 432 17.10 -0.97 20.08
CA LEU A 432 17.45 -2.26 20.68
C LEU A 432 16.87 -3.42 19.86
N LEU A 433 15.63 -3.31 19.38
CA LEU A 433 15.03 -4.29 18.48
C LEU A 433 15.84 -4.45 17.19
N LEU A 434 16.24 -3.34 16.55
CA LEU A 434 17.09 -3.36 15.35
C LEU A 434 18.48 -3.96 15.64
N LYS A 435 19.06 -3.66 16.81
CA LYS A 435 20.33 -4.26 17.24
C LYS A 435 20.19 -5.76 17.46
N ARG A 436 19.10 -6.24 18.07
CA ARG A 436 18.82 -7.67 18.21
C ARG A 436 18.74 -8.37 16.83
N GLN A 437 18.23 -7.69 15.80
CA GLN A 437 18.25 -8.24 14.43
C GLN A 437 19.66 -8.41 13.88
N THR A 438 20.60 -7.50 14.18
CA THR A 438 22.00 -7.68 13.76
C THR A 438 22.64 -8.85 14.48
N LEU A 439 22.34 -9.05 15.77
CA LEU A 439 22.78 -10.21 16.55
C LEU A 439 22.25 -11.55 15.99
N LYS A 440 21.12 -11.54 15.25
CA LYS A 440 20.61 -12.71 14.50
C LYS A 440 21.37 -12.94 13.17
N GLY A 441 22.43 -12.19 12.87
CA GLY A 441 23.27 -12.31 11.68
C GLY A 441 22.84 -11.43 10.49
N LYS A 442 21.90 -10.50 10.68
CA LYS A 442 21.42 -9.58 9.64
C LYS A 442 22.34 -8.36 9.53
N LEU A 443 22.36 -7.72 8.36
CA LEU A 443 22.97 -6.41 8.15
C LEU A 443 21.85 -5.36 8.18
N VAL A 444 21.95 -4.35 9.05
CA VAL A 444 20.89 -3.34 9.21
C VAL A 444 21.46 -1.96 8.91
N PHE A 445 20.82 -1.24 8.00
CA PHE A 445 21.08 0.17 7.71
C PHE A 445 19.96 1.04 8.28
N ILE A 446 20.33 2.10 8.97
CA ILE A 446 19.38 3.08 9.50
C ILE A 446 19.73 4.49 9.04
N ASN A 447 18.73 5.29 8.69
CA ASN A 447 18.88 6.75 8.67
C ASN A 447 18.51 7.30 10.04
N ILE A 448 19.38 8.07 10.68
CA ILE A 448 19.06 8.68 11.98
C ILE A 448 19.44 10.17 12.00
N HIS A 449 18.55 10.97 12.58
CA HIS A 449 18.77 12.40 12.80
C HIS A 449 18.98 12.62 14.29
N GLN A 450 20.20 13.02 14.67
CA GLN A 450 20.58 13.38 16.05
C GLN A 450 20.20 12.32 17.12
N PRO A 451 20.85 11.14 17.14
CA PRO A 451 20.62 10.15 18.18
C PRO A 451 21.09 10.66 19.55
N SER A 452 20.45 10.18 20.62
CA SER A 452 21.01 10.32 21.97
C SER A 452 22.32 9.54 22.09
N SER A 453 23.10 9.83 23.13
CA SER A 453 24.38 9.16 23.40
C SER A 453 24.25 7.64 23.44
N ASP A 454 23.21 7.12 24.10
CA ASP A 454 23.02 5.67 24.24
C ASP A 454 22.72 5.01 22.90
N LEU A 455 21.87 5.63 22.07
CA LEU A 455 21.57 5.13 20.72
C LEU A 455 22.80 5.21 19.82
N TYR A 456 23.61 6.25 19.95
CA TYR A 456 24.84 6.43 19.17
C TYR A 456 25.86 5.31 19.44
N LYS A 457 25.96 4.86 20.69
CA LYS A 457 26.85 3.76 21.10
C LYS A 457 26.43 2.39 20.55
N LEU A 458 25.17 2.21 20.17
CA LEU A 458 24.69 0.95 19.58
C LEU A 458 25.13 0.75 18.12
N ILE A 459 25.49 1.85 17.44
CA ILE A 459 25.88 1.87 16.03
C ILE A 459 27.28 1.26 15.87
N ASP A 460 27.44 0.32 14.94
CA ASP A 460 28.74 -0.31 14.67
C ASP A 460 29.53 0.48 13.60
N LYS A 461 28.83 1.10 12.64
CA LYS A 461 29.43 1.84 11.53
C LYS A 461 28.61 3.08 11.16
N LEU A 462 29.28 4.19 10.89
CA LEU A 462 28.68 5.49 10.56
C LEU A 462 29.10 5.92 9.15
N LEU A 463 28.10 6.28 8.34
CA LEU A 463 28.22 7.04 7.10
C LEU A 463 27.69 8.44 7.34
N LEU A 464 28.51 9.46 7.10
CA LEU A 464 28.11 10.85 7.30
C LEU A 464 28.01 11.59 5.97
N ILE A 465 26.89 12.26 5.71
CA ILE A 465 26.56 12.92 4.44
C ILE A 465 26.32 14.42 4.65
N ASP A 466 26.93 15.25 3.80
CA ASP A 466 26.76 16.70 3.76
C ASP A 466 26.01 17.17 2.49
N LYS A 467 25.70 18.47 2.43
CA LYS A 467 24.96 19.14 1.37
C LYS A 467 25.47 18.75 -0.03
N GLY A 468 24.50 18.49 -0.91
CA GLY A 468 24.77 18.06 -2.28
C GLY A 468 24.98 16.54 -2.42
N GLY A 469 24.76 15.75 -1.36
CA GLY A 469 24.89 14.30 -1.44
C GLY A 469 26.33 13.80 -1.35
N ARG A 470 27.19 14.51 -0.60
CA ARG A 470 28.61 14.21 -0.45
C ARG A 470 28.86 13.40 0.80
N ILE A 471 29.47 12.22 0.67
CA ILE A 471 29.91 11.43 1.82
C ILE A 471 31.19 12.03 2.37
N ILE A 472 31.21 12.32 3.67
CA ILE A 472 32.33 13.02 4.32
C ILE A 472 33.01 12.17 5.42
N TYR A 473 32.41 11.04 5.78
CA TYR A 473 32.97 10.08 6.73
C TYR A 473 32.40 8.67 6.53
N ASN A 474 33.25 7.64 6.70
CA ASN A 474 32.88 6.22 6.64
C ASN A 474 33.72 5.42 7.64
N GLY A 475 33.18 5.08 8.80
CA GLY A 475 33.98 4.45 9.86
C GLY A 475 33.24 4.21 11.17
N ASN A 476 33.97 4.10 12.27
CA ASN A 476 33.39 3.91 13.61
C ASN A 476 32.76 5.23 14.12
N PRO A 477 31.55 5.21 14.72
CA PRO A 477 30.90 6.43 15.20
C PRO A 477 31.73 7.22 16.22
N MET A 478 32.42 6.55 17.15
CA MET A 478 33.21 7.22 18.18
C MET A 478 34.46 7.91 17.60
N ASP A 479 35.04 7.34 16.55
CA ASP A 479 36.18 7.92 15.85
C ASP A 479 35.78 9.12 14.98
N ALA A 480 34.52 9.20 14.55
CA ALA A 480 34.02 10.35 13.81
C ALA A 480 34.15 11.65 14.62
N ILE A 481 33.85 11.60 15.93
CA ILE A 481 33.95 12.76 16.83
C ILE A 481 35.38 13.28 16.86
N THR A 482 36.35 12.37 17.09
CA THR A 482 37.77 12.71 17.07
C THR A 482 38.20 13.25 15.71
N TYR A 483 37.81 12.61 14.61
CA TYR A 483 38.14 13.04 13.25
C TYR A 483 37.72 14.48 12.96
N PHE A 484 36.45 14.82 13.23
CA PHE A 484 35.95 16.17 12.98
C PHE A 484 36.57 17.20 13.92
N LYS A 485 36.83 16.86 15.20
CA LYS A 485 37.54 17.73 16.14
C LYS A 485 38.99 18.02 15.69
N GLN A 486 39.72 16.99 15.24
CA GLN A 486 41.08 17.13 14.74
C GLN A 486 41.11 18.05 13.51
N LYS A 487 40.23 17.81 12.53
CA LYS A 487 40.12 18.63 11.32
C LYS A 487 39.69 20.07 11.62
N ALA A 488 38.88 20.29 12.66
CA ALA A 488 38.47 21.62 13.09
C ALA A 488 39.42 22.29 14.10
N SER A 489 40.52 21.62 14.47
CA SER A 489 41.55 22.10 15.42
C SER A 489 41.01 22.46 16.82
N TYR A 490 40.13 21.60 17.36
CA TYR A 490 39.68 21.73 18.75
C TYR A 490 40.82 21.41 19.74
N VAL A 491 40.77 22.00 20.95
CA VAL A 491 41.81 21.84 21.99
C VAL A 491 41.93 20.39 22.49
N ASN A 492 40.80 19.68 22.62
CA ASN A 492 40.73 18.30 23.11
C ASN A 492 40.19 17.35 22.02
N PRO A 493 40.95 17.05 20.96
CA PRO A 493 40.45 16.25 19.85
C PRO A 493 40.25 14.77 20.21
N GLU A 494 41.07 14.24 21.11
CA GLU A 494 41.06 12.83 21.52
C GLU A 494 39.88 12.45 22.44
N GLU A 495 39.18 13.45 22.99
CA GLU A 495 38.04 13.22 23.89
C GLU A 495 36.79 12.78 23.12
N LYS A 496 36.33 11.56 23.37
CA LYS A 496 35.17 10.94 22.70
C LYS A 496 33.89 10.97 23.53
N GLU A 497 34.02 10.89 24.86
CA GLU A 497 32.91 10.84 25.82
C GLU A 497 33.28 11.63 27.08
N CYS A 498 32.28 12.09 27.82
CA CYS A 498 32.46 12.77 29.10
C CYS A 498 33.01 11.80 30.16
N TYR A 499 34.08 12.18 30.86
CA TYR A 499 34.73 11.35 31.88
C TYR A 499 33.87 11.07 33.12
N VAL A 500 32.91 11.94 33.44
CA VAL A 500 32.09 11.80 34.66
C VAL A 500 30.88 10.89 34.42
N CYS A 501 30.17 11.10 33.32
CA CYS A 501 28.90 10.44 33.06
C CYS A 501 28.91 9.51 31.83
N GLY A 502 30.04 9.39 31.12
CA GLY A 502 30.16 8.58 29.90
C GLY A 502 29.32 9.08 28.73
N ASN A 503 28.74 10.29 28.80
CA ASN A 503 27.85 10.82 27.77
C ASN A 503 28.64 11.28 26.53
N VAL A 504 28.13 10.99 25.34
CA VAL A 504 28.75 11.33 24.06
C VAL A 504 28.04 12.54 23.45
N GLN A 505 28.81 13.54 22.99
CA GLN A 505 28.27 14.71 22.27
C GLN A 505 27.99 14.36 20.80
N THR A 506 26.89 13.65 20.56
CA THR A 506 26.52 13.09 19.25
C THR A 506 26.27 14.14 18.16
N GLU A 507 25.87 15.36 18.54
CA GLU A 507 25.64 16.46 17.60
C GLU A 507 26.92 17.17 17.15
N GLN A 508 28.03 16.98 17.88
CA GLN A 508 29.27 17.74 17.67
C GLN A 508 29.84 17.60 16.25
N PRO A 509 29.87 16.41 15.60
CA PRO A 509 30.24 16.30 14.20
C PRO A 509 29.41 17.23 13.30
N LEU A 510 28.08 17.23 13.44
CA LEU A 510 27.19 18.06 12.63
C LEU A 510 27.40 19.56 12.91
N GLN A 511 27.60 19.95 14.16
CA GLN A 511 27.90 21.34 14.53
C GLN A 511 29.21 21.83 13.91
N ILE A 512 30.25 20.97 13.86
CA ILE A 512 31.53 21.29 13.24
C ILE A 512 31.36 21.46 11.72
N ILE A 513 30.62 20.57 11.07
CA ILE A 513 30.36 20.62 9.61
C ILE A 513 29.56 21.87 9.24
N GLU A 514 28.64 22.30 10.10
CA GLU A 514 27.79 23.47 9.88
C GLU A 514 28.35 24.78 10.42
N ALA A 515 29.55 24.75 11.02
CA ALA A 515 30.21 25.91 11.60
C ALA A 515 30.32 27.05 10.58
N ARG A 516 29.91 28.26 11.00
CA ARG A 516 29.87 29.46 10.15
C ARG A 516 31.13 30.30 10.34
N MET A 517 31.54 30.98 9.27
CA MET A 517 32.57 32.01 9.37
C MET A 517 32.09 33.19 10.22
N VAL A 518 33.01 33.81 10.94
CA VAL A 518 32.76 34.98 11.77
C VAL A 518 33.41 36.17 11.09
N ASN A 519 32.68 37.28 10.94
CA ASN A 519 33.25 38.51 10.42
C ASN A 519 34.15 39.19 11.48
N PRO A 520 34.96 40.19 11.13
CA PRO A 520 35.81 40.91 12.10
C PRO A 520 35.04 41.51 13.28
N ASN A 521 33.74 41.74 13.13
CA ASN A 521 32.86 42.30 14.17
C ASN A 521 32.23 41.20 15.07
N GLY A 522 32.66 39.95 14.96
CA GLY A 522 32.15 38.84 15.78
C GLY A 522 30.79 38.28 15.35
N LYS A 523 30.21 38.73 14.24
CA LYS A 523 28.92 38.24 13.73
C LYS A 523 29.12 37.07 12.75
N PHE A 524 28.33 36.03 12.91
CA PHE A 524 28.30 34.88 12.00
C PHE A 524 27.80 35.28 10.59
N ILE A 525 28.61 35.00 9.58
CA ILE A 525 28.25 35.11 8.16
C ILE A 525 27.52 33.81 7.76
N ARG A 526 26.64 33.87 6.75
CA ARG A 526 25.93 32.67 6.25
C ARG A 526 26.84 31.61 5.61
N GLN A 527 28.09 31.94 5.32
CA GLN A 527 29.06 31.05 4.69
C GLN A 527 29.69 30.12 5.74
N ARG A 528 29.82 28.83 5.41
CA ARG A 528 30.45 27.83 6.27
C ARG A 528 31.96 28.06 6.34
N LYS A 529 32.57 27.63 7.45
CA LYS A 529 34.02 27.67 7.68
C LYS A 529 34.76 26.72 6.73
N VAL A 530 34.23 25.52 6.54
CA VAL A 530 34.74 24.50 5.60
C VAL A 530 33.64 24.21 4.59
N SER A 531 33.98 24.16 3.30
CA SER A 531 32.99 23.92 2.24
C SER A 531 32.60 22.43 2.15
N PRO A 532 31.38 22.09 1.68
CA PRO A 532 31.00 20.70 1.43
C PRO A 532 31.95 19.96 0.47
N GLU A 533 32.52 20.69 -0.50
CA GLU A 533 33.50 20.18 -1.46
C GLU A 533 34.82 19.80 -0.76
N GLU A 534 35.33 20.68 0.11
CA GLU A 534 36.55 20.45 0.88
C GLU A 534 36.41 19.28 1.87
N TRP A 535 35.25 19.15 2.53
CA TRP A 535 34.98 17.98 3.37
C TRP A 535 34.97 16.67 2.57
N TYR A 536 34.50 16.71 1.33
CA TYR A 536 34.49 15.56 0.43
C TYR A 536 35.91 15.21 -0.05
N GLU A 537 36.76 16.20 -0.33
CA GLU A 537 38.18 15.97 -0.62
C GLU A 537 38.89 15.28 0.55
N HIS A 538 38.67 15.76 1.78
CA HIS A 538 39.20 15.09 2.98
C HIS A 538 38.70 13.65 3.12
N TYR A 539 37.46 13.35 2.70
CA TYR A 539 36.96 11.98 2.68
C TYR A 539 37.70 11.11 1.67
N LEU A 540 37.91 11.61 0.45
CA LEU A 540 38.62 10.89 -0.59
C LEU A 540 40.05 10.53 -0.14
N GLU A 541 40.77 11.48 0.47
CA GLU A 541 42.13 11.28 0.97
C GLU A 541 42.21 10.30 2.15
N ASN A 542 41.30 10.40 3.12
CA ASN A 542 41.43 9.67 4.39
C ASN A 542 40.75 8.30 4.42
N PHE A 543 39.77 8.06 3.54
CA PHE A 543 38.95 6.86 3.53
C PHE A 543 38.94 6.17 2.16
N GLU A 544 38.55 6.88 1.09
CA GLU A 544 38.31 6.25 -0.21
C GLU A 544 39.56 5.59 -0.82
N THR A 545 40.73 6.22 -0.63
CA THR A 545 42.05 5.71 -1.07
C THR A 545 42.51 4.46 -0.31
N LYS A 546 41.95 4.16 0.86
CA LYS A 546 42.39 3.06 1.73
C LYS A 546 41.62 1.75 1.51
N PHE A 547 40.64 1.73 0.60
CA PHE A 547 39.87 0.52 0.32
C PHE A 547 40.63 -0.45 -0.61
N GLU A 548 41.44 -1.33 -0.01
CA GLU A 548 42.23 -2.36 -0.73
C GLU A 548 41.38 -3.36 -1.54
N TRP A 549 40.10 -3.55 -1.18
CA TRP A 549 39.17 -4.50 -1.81
C TRP A 549 38.47 -3.97 -3.07
N LYS A 550 38.82 -2.77 -3.54
CA LYS A 550 38.31 -2.24 -4.82
C LYS A 550 38.84 -3.00 -6.04
N ASP A 551 39.89 -3.81 -5.87
CA ASP A 551 40.46 -4.60 -6.96
C ASP A 551 39.44 -5.60 -7.54
N PRO A 552 39.14 -5.57 -8.85
CA PRO A 552 38.13 -6.43 -9.48
C PRO A 552 38.32 -7.93 -9.23
N LYS A 553 39.56 -8.41 -8.97
CA LYS A 553 39.84 -9.82 -8.66
C LYS A 553 39.13 -10.34 -7.41
N HIS A 554 38.80 -9.46 -6.45
CA HIS A 554 38.11 -9.84 -5.21
C HIS A 554 36.57 -9.77 -5.28
N ASN A 555 36.00 -9.28 -6.39
CA ASN A 555 34.56 -9.00 -6.51
C ASN A 555 33.80 -10.03 -7.37
N SER A 556 34.48 -10.93 -8.09
CA SER A 556 33.85 -11.92 -8.98
C SER A 556 33.44 -13.23 -8.30
N LYS A 557 33.87 -13.48 -7.06
CA LYS A 557 33.58 -14.74 -6.37
C LYS A 557 32.19 -14.68 -5.74
N ARG A 558 31.24 -15.43 -6.31
CA ARG A 558 29.89 -15.60 -5.77
C ARG A 558 29.93 -16.49 -4.54
N GLU A 559 29.48 -15.96 -3.41
CA GLU A 559 29.29 -16.71 -2.16
C GLU A 559 27.83 -17.16 -2.04
N LYS A 560 27.56 -18.24 -1.29
CA LYS A 560 26.18 -18.70 -1.10
C LYS A 560 25.36 -17.59 -0.42
N LEU A 561 24.15 -17.35 -0.90
CA LEU A 561 23.19 -16.49 -0.21
C LEU A 561 22.55 -17.27 0.95
N PRO A 562 22.16 -16.59 2.04
CA PRO A 562 21.41 -17.22 3.12
C PRO A 562 20.07 -17.74 2.61
N ALA A 563 19.64 -18.90 3.12
CA ALA A 563 18.34 -19.47 2.78
C ALA A 563 17.21 -18.53 3.22
N ASN A 564 16.26 -18.29 2.32
CA ASN A 564 15.08 -17.47 2.57
C ASN A 564 13.82 -18.35 2.47
N LEU A 565 12.92 -18.24 3.45
CA LEU A 565 11.63 -18.93 3.47
C LEU A 565 10.58 -18.19 2.62
N TYR A 566 10.93 -17.03 2.08
CA TYR A 566 10.06 -16.21 1.26
C TYR A 566 9.60 -16.94 0.00
N ASN A 567 8.30 -17.15 -0.11
CA ASN A 567 7.68 -17.61 -1.34
C ASN A 567 6.34 -16.91 -1.59
N ILE A 568 6.23 -16.30 -2.77
CA ILE A 568 5.09 -15.50 -3.16
C ILE A 568 3.98 -16.42 -3.67
N PRO A 569 2.72 -16.23 -3.22
CA PRO A 569 1.59 -17.02 -3.73
C PRO A 569 1.34 -16.79 -5.21
N GLY A 570 0.72 -17.78 -5.88
CA GLY A 570 0.30 -17.65 -7.27
C GLY A 570 -0.72 -16.52 -7.49
N ARG A 571 -0.92 -16.11 -8.75
CA ARG A 571 -1.82 -14.97 -9.09
C ARG A 571 -3.24 -15.11 -8.55
N SER A 572 -3.80 -16.32 -8.55
CA SER A 572 -5.15 -16.61 -8.04
C SER A 572 -5.23 -16.50 -6.52
N GLN A 573 -4.25 -17.05 -5.81
CA GLN A 573 -4.15 -16.94 -4.35
C GLN A 573 -3.95 -15.48 -3.93
N GLN A 574 -3.10 -14.72 -4.63
CA GLN A 574 -2.95 -13.28 -4.40
C GLN A 574 -4.27 -12.52 -4.56
N PHE A 575 -5.06 -12.85 -5.59
CA PHE A 575 -6.38 -12.24 -5.80
C PHE A 575 -7.30 -12.51 -4.60
N ILE A 576 -7.36 -13.75 -4.11
CA ILE A 576 -8.16 -14.12 -2.93
C ILE A 576 -7.70 -13.36 -1.68
N ILE A 577 -6.39 -13.26 -1.47
CA ILE A 577 -5.82 -12.54 -0.32
C ILE A 577 -6.20 -11.06 -0.38
N TYR A 578 -6.01 -10.40 -1.52
CA TYR A 578 -6.37 -9.00 -1.68
C TYR A 578 -7.87 -8.77 -1.55
N PHE A 579 -8.70 -9.65 -2.12
CA PHE A 579 -10.15 -9.58 -2.01
C PHE A 579 -10.62 -9.68 -0.55
N LEU A 580 -10.13 -10.68 0.19
CA LEU A 580 -10.48 -10.85 1.60
C LEU A 580 -10.01 -9.67 2.46
N ARG A 581 -8.78 -9.18 2.23
CA ARG A 581 -8.23 -8.04 2.96
C ARG A 581 -9.04 -6.77 2.71
N ASP A 582 -9.36 -6.48 1.45
CA ASP A 582 -10.10 -5.28 1.06
C ASP A 582 -11.55 -5.35 1.58
N MET A 583 -12.20 -6.50 1.47
CA MET A 583 -13.54 -6.69 2.01
C MET A 583 -13.61 -6.54 3.51
N LEU A 584 -12.64 -7.12 4.23
CA LEU A 584 -12.61 -7.05 5.68
C LEU A 584 -12.33 -5.62 6.16
N SER A 585 -11.43 -4.88 5.51
CA SER A 585 -11.19 -3.45 5.78
C SER A 585 -12.48 -2.63 5.58
N LYS A 586 -13.23 -2.88 4.50
CA LYS A 586 -14.50 -2.19 4.21
C LYS A 586 -15.63 -2.55 5.18
N LEU A 587 -15.73 -3.81 5.61
CA LEU A 587 -16.74 -4.25 6.59
C LEU A 587 -16.46 -3.69 8.00
N LYS A 588 -15.19 -3.43 8.33
CA LYS A 588 -14.80 -2.82 9.62
C LYS A 588 -15.05 -1.32 9.66
N ASP A 589 -15.00 -0.64 8.53
CA ASP A 589 -15.42 0.75 8.44
C ASP A 589 -16.96 0.87 8.38
N LYS A 590 -17.58 0.83 9.58
CA LYS A 590 -19.03 0.90 9.73
C LYS A 590 -19.63 2.19 9.17
N GLN A 591 -18.92 3.31 9.28
CA GLN A 591 -19.40 4.61 8.80
C GLN A 591 -19.43 4.64 7.27
N TYR A 592 -18.35 4.21 6.63
CA TYR A 592 -18.29 4.08 5.17
C TYR A 592 -19.37 3.13 4.66
N LEU A 593 -19.52 1.95 5.27
CA LEU A 593 -20.49 0.95 4.84
C LEU A 593 -21.92 1.47 4.98
N MET A 594 -22.25 2.10 6.11
CA MET A 594 -23.57 2.68 6.36
C MET A 594 -23.92 3.74 5.31
N ILE A 595 -23.01 4.70 5.05
CA ILE A 595 -23.24 5.75 4.07
C ILE A 595 -23.44 5.16 2.67
N ASN A 596 -22.56 4.27 2.22
CA ASN A 596 -22.65 3.69 0.88
C ASN A 596 -23.89 2.81 0.70
N MET A 597 -24.28 2.04 1.71
CA MET A 597 -25.46 1.17 1.60
C MET A 597 -26.77 1.96 1.69
N MET A 598 -26.83 3.06 2.44
CA MET A 598 -28.05 3.87 2.59
C MET A 598 -28.24 4.91 1.47
N GLN A 599 -27.17 5.36 0.82
CA GLN A 599 -27.24 6.42 -0.19
C GLN A 599 -28.21 6.07 -1.34
N ALA A 600 -28.11 4.87 -1.90
CA ALA A 600 -28.94 4.46 -3.03
C ALA A 600 -30.43 4.28 -2.66
N PRO A 601 -30.81 3.58 -1.56
CA PRO A 601 -32.17 3.56 -1.04
C PRO A 601 -32.77 4.93 -0.77
N ILE A 602 -32.01 5.84 -0.14
CA ILE A 602 -32.48 7.19 0.18
C ILE A 602 -32.75 7.98 -1.10
N LEU A 603 -31.84 7.91 -2.08
CA LEU A 603 -32.04 8.55 -3.38
C LEU A 603 -33.23 7.97 -4.13
N ALA A 604 -33.43 6.64 -4.08
CA ALA A 604 -34.60 6.00 -4.68
C ALA A 604 -35.90 6.43 -4.02
N LEU A 605 -35.93 6.57 -2.69
CA LEU A 605 -37.09 7.07 -1.95
C LEU A 605 -37.41 8.52 -2.33
N ILE A 606 -36.40 9.39 -2.32
CA ILE A 606 -36.56 10.81 -2.70
C ILE A 606 -37.08 10.90 -4.15
N LEU A 607 -36.40 10.27 -5.10
CA LEU A 607 -36.77 10.34 -6.50
C LEU A 607 -38.12 9.69 -6.77
N GLY A 608 -38.37 8.51 -6.23
CA GLY A 608 -39.66 7.81 -6.37
C GLY A 608 -40.81 8.63 -5.80
N PHE A 609 -40.65 9.21 -4.61
CA PHE A 609 -41.66 10.04 -3.99
C PHE A 609 -41.99 11.30 -4.80
N PHE A 610 -40.96 12.05 -5.24
CA PHE A 610 -41.19 13.29 -6.01
C PHE A 610 -41.62 13.04 -7.45
N THR A 611 -41.40 11.85 -8.01
CA THR A 611 -41.84 11.49 -9.36
C THR A 611 -43.15 10.73 -9.42
N LYS A 612 -43.71 10.27 -8.28
CA LYS A 612 -45.02 9.62 -8.23
C LYS A 612 -46.14 10.65 -8.40
N TYR A 613 -46.53 10.91 -9.66
CA TYR A 613 -47.64 11.80 -9.97
C TYR A 613 -48.98 11.07 -9.80
N ILE A 614 -49.86 11.61 -8.94
CA ILE A 614 -51.19 11.07 -8.67
C ILE A 614 -52.20 11.82 -9.57
N SER A 615 -52.83 11.10 -10.48
CA SER A 615 -53.78 11.65 -11.46
C SER A 615 -55.25 11.41 -11.10
N GLY A 616 -55.52 10.50 -10.17
CA GLY A 616 -56.86 9.99 -9.90
C GLY A 616 -57.35 9.00 -10.97
N ASN A 617 -58.27 8.12 -10.60
CA ASN A 617 -58.91 7.14 -11.51
C ASN A 617 -60.39 7.48 -11.83
N GLY A 618 -60.83 8.70 -11.51
CA GLY A 618 -62.20 9.19 -11.72
C GLY A 618 -63.22 8.75 -10.66
N ILE A 619 -62.86 7.79 -9.80
CA ILE A 619 -63.64 7.34 -8.63
C ILE A 619 -62.96 7.81 -7.34
N ASP A 620 -61.63 7.75 -7.30
CA ASP A 620 -60.78 8.32 -6.26
C ASP A 620 -59.78 9.27 -6.92
N ASP A 621 -59.86 10.55 -6.55
CA ASP A 621 -58.97 11.61 -7.04
C ASP A 621 -57.51 11.40 -6.56
N ASN A 622 -57.31 10.56 -5.54
CA ASN A 622 -55.99 10.24 -5.00
C ASN A 622 -55.42 8.89 -5.47
N ALA A 623 -56.10 8.19 -6.38
CA ALA A 623 -55.59 6.94 -6.93
C ALA A 623 -54.41 7.18 -7.88
N TYR A 624 -53.34 6.41 -7.71
CA TYR A 624 -52.19 6.40 -8.62
C TYR A 624 -52.48 5.51 -9.82
N VAL A 625 -52.22 6.03 -11.02
CA VAL A 625 -52.33 5.29 -12.28
C VAL A 625 -51.00 5.42 -13.03
N PHE A 626 -50.30 4.30 -13.22
CA PHE A 626 -48.99 4.28 -13.86
C PHE A 626 -49.02 4.90 -15.27
N ALA A 627 -50.06 4.61 -16.06
CA ALA A 627 -50.19 5.15 -17.41
C ALA A 627 -50.20 6.67 -17.51
N LYS A 628 -50.81 7.34 -16.53
CA LYS A 628 -50.95 8.81 -16.49
C LYS A 628 -49.79 9.52 -15.80
N ASN A 629 -48.80 8.78 -15.29
CA ASN A 629 -47.66 9.40 -14.62
C ASN A 629 -46.73 10.08 -15.65
N VAL A 630 -46.74 11.42 -15.65
CA VAL A 630 -45.94 12.24 -16.58
C VAL A 630 -44.43 12.21 -16.32
N ASN A 631 -44.00 11.77 -15.13
CA ASN A 631 -42.62 11.89 -14.68
C ASN A 631 -41.76 10.66 -14.97
N ILE A 632 -42.29 9.60 -15.59
CA ILE A 632 -41.52 8.38 -15.87
C ILE A 632 -40.28 8.65 -16.74
N PRO A 633 -40.33 9.40 -17.86
CA PRO A 633 -39.13 9.70 -18.64
C PRO A 633 -38.05 10.43 -17.83
N ALA A 634 -38.45 11.33 -16.92
CA ALA A 634 -37.54 12.04 -16.02
C ALA A 634 -36.93 11.09 -14.97
N TYR A 635 -37.73 10.17 -14.40
CA TYR A 635 -37.25 9.14 -13.48
C TYR A 635 -36.20 8.24 -14.14
N LEU A 636 -36.44 7.75 -15.36
CA LEU A 636 -35.47 6.93 -16.09
C LEU A 636 -34.15 7.68 -16.30
N PHE A 637 -34.22 8.96 -16.67
CA PHE A 637 -33.04 9.78 -16.82
C PHE A 637 -32.28 9.95 -15.49
N MET A 638 -32.98 10.33 -14.41
CA MET A 638 -32.39 10.49 -13.08
C MET A 638 -31.80 9.20 -12.53
N ALA A 639 -32.41 8.04 -12.80
CA ALA A 639 -31.86 6.73 -12.43
C ALA A 639 -30.49 6.47 -13.07
N VAL A 640 -30.30 6.83 -14.34
CA VAL A 640 -29.00 6.76 -15.03
C VAL A 640 -27.98 7.70 -14.38
N VAL A 641 -28.39 8.93 -14.05
CA VAL A 641 -27.52 9.90 -13.35
C VAL A 641 -27.05 9.35 -12.00
N VAL A 642 -27.97 8.80 -11.22
CA VAL A 642 -27.66 8.21 -9.91
C VAL A 642 -26.71 7.03 -10.07
N ALA A 643 -26.93 6.13 -11.02
CA ALA A 643 -26.01 5.00 -11.27
C ALA A 643 -24.59 5.47 -11.63
N LEU A 644 -24.46 6.49 -12.50
CA LEU A 644 -23.16 7.08 -12.84
C LEU A 644 -22.49 7.74 -11.62
N PHE A 645 -23.27 8.50 -10.85
CA PHE A 645 -22.78 9.22 -9.67
C PHE A 645 -22.29 8.28 -8.57
N LEU A 646 -23.07 7.25 -8.25
CA LEU A 646 -22.72 6.24 -7.25
C LEU A 646 -21.44 5.50 -7.63
N GLY A 647 -21.33 5.03 -8.88
CA GLY A 647 -20.12 4.33 -9.35
C GLY A 647 -18.87 5.22 -9.34
N LEU A 648 -18.99 6.49 -9.71
CA LEU A 648 -17.84 7.42 -9.65
C LEU A 648 -17.38 7.65 -8.22
N ILE A 649 -18.29 7.98 -7.29
CA ILE A 649 -17.92 8.31 -5.91
C ILE A 649 -17.27 7.13 -5.19
N VAL A 650 -17.85 5.94 -5.32
CA VAL A 650 -17.39 4.74 -4.59
C VAL A 650 -15.97 4.32 -5.03
N SER A 651 -15.60 4.58 -6.29
CA SER A 651 -14.33 4.13 -6.87
C SER A 651 -13.22 5.20 -6.94
N ALA A 652 -13.57 6.49 -6.92
CA ALA A 652 -12.63 7.56 -7.25
C ALA A 652 -11.44 7.71 -6.27
N GLU A 653 -11.57 7.28 -5.02
CA GLU A 653 -10.52 7.46 -4.00
C GLU A 653 -9.71 6.17 -3.69
N GLU A 654 -10.14 5.02 -4.21
CA GLU A 654 -9.68 3.72 -3.74
C GLU A 654 -8.19 3.43 -4.00
N ILE A 655 -7.72 3.63 -5.23
CA ILE A 655 -6.30 3.42 -5.59
C ILE A 655 -5.44 4.55 -5.03
N PHE A 656 -5.99 5.76 -4.91
CA PHE A 656 -5.31 6.91 -4.34
C PHE A 656 -4.93 6.64 -2.87
N LYS A 657 -5.87 6.14 -2.05
CA LYS A 657 -5.65 5.74 -0.65
C LYS A 657 -4.61 4.63 -0.52
N ASP A 658 -4.68 3.62 -1.38
CA ASP A 658 -3.77 2.47 -1.34
C ASP A 658 -2.35 2.77 -1.86
N ARG A 659 -2.13 3.91 -2.53
CA ARG A 659 -0.89 4.19 -3.28
C ARG A 659 0.38 4.03 -2.46
N ARG A 660 0.38 4.53 -1.22
CA ARG A 660 1.58 4.45 -0.37
C ARG A 660 1.84 3.00 0.04
N LEU A 661 0.80 2.28 0.45
CA LEU A 661 0.89 0.85 0.77
C LEU A 661 1.36 0.01 -0.43
N LEU A 662 0.86 0.29 -1.64
CA LEU A 662 1.32 -0.36 -2.87
C LEU A 662 2.79 -0.09 -3.18
N GLN A 663 3.28 1.12 -2.87
CA GLN A 663 4.71 1.44 -3.03
C GLN A 663 5.57 0.56 -2.12
N ARG A 664 5.12 0.30 -0.89
CA ARG A 664 5.77 -0.64 0.02
C ARG A 664 5.68 -2.09 -0.47
N GLU A 665 4.52 -2.51 -0.93
CA GLU A 665 4.32 -3.87 -1.45
C GLU A 665 5.05 -4.11 -2.78
N SER A 666 5.49 -3.06 -3.47
CA SER A 666 6.24 -3.23 -4.73
C SER A 666 7.55 -4.02 -4.57
N PHE A 667 8.18 -3.99 -3.39
CA PHE A 667 9.34 -4.81 -3.06
C PHE A 667 9.06 -6.31 -3.02
N LEU A 668 7.78 -6.70 -2.92
CA LEU A 668 7.34 -8.09 -2.95
C LEU A 668 7.10 -8.58 -4.38
N ASN A 669 7.24 -7.73 -5.42
CA ASN A 669 6.95 -8.06 -6.82
C ASN A 669 5.55 -8.72 -7.01
N LEU A 670 4.54 -8.22 -6.29
CA LEU A 670 3.19 -8.76 -6.35
C LEU A 670 2.47 -8.44 -7.67
N SER A 671 1.50 -9.28 -8.01
CA SER A 671 0.72 -9.18 -9.25
C SER A 671 -0.22 -7.98 -9.22
N ARG A 672 0.11 -6.97 -10.03
CA ARG A 672 -0.79 -5.84 -10.31
C ARG A 672 -2.16 -6.29 -10.83
N PHE A 673 -2.19 -7.34 -11.65
CA PHE A 673 -3.44 -7.92 -12.16
C PHE A 673 -4.33 -8.43 -11.02
N SER A 674 -3.74 -9.13 -10.04
CA SER A 674 -4.48 -9.70 -8.92
C SER A 674 -5.05 -8.61 -8.01
N TYR A 675 -4.27 -7.56 -7.73
CA TYR A 675 -4.72 -6.38 -6.98
C TYR A 675 -5.87 -5.62 -7.68
N LEU A 676 -5.73 -5.33 -8.97
CA LEU A 676 -6.75 -4.57 -9.70
C LEU A 676 -8.06 -5.36 -9.77
N ASN A 677 -8.01 -6.64 -10.12
CA ASN A 677 -9.24 -7.43 -10.22
C ASN A 677 -9.91 -7.62 -8.85
N SER A 678 -9.15 -7.81 -7.75
CA SER A 678 -9.78 -7.93 -6.44
C SER A 678 -10.54 -6.66 -6.07
N LYS A 679 -9.95 -5.48 -6.35
CA LYS A 679 -10.58 -4.18 -6.10
C LYS A 679 -11.82 -4.00 -6.98
N ILE A 680 -11.74 -4.32 -8.27
CA ILE A 680 -12.87 -4.22 -9.22
C ILE A 680 -14.04 -5.09 -8.77
N VAL A 681 -13.78 -6.34 -8.38
CA VAL A 681 -14.85 -7.27 -7.95
C VAL A 681 -15.55 -6.76 -6.69
N VAL A 682 -14.81 -6.23 -5.71
CA VAL A 682 -15.40 -5.61 -4.51
C VAL A 682 -16.28 -4.41 -4.87
N LEU A 683 -15.78 -3.51 -5.71
CA LEU A 683 -16.53 -2.30 -6.11
C LEU A 683 -17.77 -2.64 -6.95
N PHE A 684 -17.66 -3.62 -7.86
CA PHE A 684 -18.81 -4.11 -8.61
C PHE A 684 -19.84 -4.77 -7.69
N GLY A 685 -19.40 -5.51 -6.67
CA GLY A 685 -20.30 -6.07 -5.66
C GLY A 685 -21.07 -4.99 -4.89
N ILE A 686 -20.38 -3.95 -4.44
CA ILE A 686 -21.02 -2.80 -3.76
C ILE A 686 -22.03 -2.11 -4.68
N SER A 687 -21.63 -1.80 -5.93
CA SER A 687 -22.53 -1.15 -6.89
C SER A 687 -23.70 -2.03 -7.32
N ALA A 688 -23.52 -3.35 -7.37
CA ALA A 688 -24.61 -4.30 -7.65
C ALA A 688 -25.70 -4.22 -6.57
N ILE A 689 -25.29 -4.20 -5.30
CA ILE A 689 -26.21 -4.05 -4.16
C ILE A 689 -26.89 -2.68 -4.20
N GLN A 690 -26.12 -1.60 -4.37
CA GLN A 690 -26.66 -0.23 -4.42
C GLN A 690 -27.69 -0.05 -5.54
N THR A 691 -27.37 -0.47 -6.76
CA THR A 691 -28.28 -0.35 -7.91
C THR A 691 -29.49 -1.28 -7.77
N LEU A 692 -29.33 -2.47 -7.20
CA LEU A 692 -30.45 -3.37 -6.91
C LEU A 692 -31.41 -2.74 -5.91
N SER A 693 -30.90 -2.22 -4.78
CA SER A 693 -31.73 -1.55 -3.79
C SER A 693 -32.42 -0.31 -4.36
N PHE A 694 -31.73 0.46 -5.22
CA PHE A 694 -32.31 1.59 -5.92
C PHE A 694 -33.51 1.18 -6.79
N VAL A 695 -33.32 0.15 -7.62
CA VAL A 695 -34.38 -0.36 -8.53
C VAL A 695 -35.54 -0.96 -7.76
N LEU A 696 -35.28 -1.76 -6.73
CA LEU A 696 -36.35 -2.38 -5.93
C LEU A 696 -37.24 -1.32 -5.27
N ILE A 697 -36.65 -0.30 -4.64
CA ILE A 697 -37.41 0.75 -3.96
C ILE A 697 -38.09 1.68 -4.96
N GLY A 698 -37.37 2.13 -5.98
CA GLY A 698 -37.90 3.06 -6.99
C GLY A 698 -39.04 2.44 -7.80
N ASN A 699 -38.86 1.20 -8.28
CA ASN A 699 -39.90 0.50 -9.04
C ASN A 699 -41.10 0.10 -8.15
N TYR A 700 -40.88 -0.19 -6.87
CA TYR A 700 -41.97 -0.42 -5.92
C TYR A 700 -42.82 0.85 -5.72
N ILE A 701 -42.19 2.00 -5.51
CA ILE A 701 -42.91 3.27 -5.30
C ILE A 701 -43.72 3.65 -6.56
N LEU A 702 -43.11 3.51 -7.75
CA LEU A 702 -43.73 3.88 -9.03
C LEU A 702 -44.61 2.78 -9.64
N GLU A 703 -44.69 1.61 -9.00
CA GLU A 703 -45.47 0.43 -9.43
C GLU A 703 -45.08 -0.08 -10.82
N ILE A 704 -43.79 -0.01 -11.17
CA ILE A 704 -43.24 -0.57 -12.42
C ILE A 704 -43.13 -2.09 -12.28
N LYS A 705 -43.96 -2.83 -13.02
CA LYS A 705 -44.02 -4.31 -12.99
C LYS A 705 -43.15 -4.96 -14.08
N ASP A 706 -42.79 -6.22 -13.87
CA ASP A 706 -42.08 -7.16 -14.77
C ASP A 706 -40.66 -6.79 -15.25
N LEU A 707 -40.24 -5.52 -15.16
CA LEU A 707 -38.99 -5.04 -15.76
C LEU A 707 -37.84 -4.85 -14.75
N THR A 708 -38.01 -5.26 -13.50
CA THR A 708 -37.02 -5.02 -12.41
C THR A 708 -35.62 -5.58 -12.73
N LEU A 709 -35.52 -6.80 -13.25
CA LEU A 709 -34.23 -7.42 -13.60
C LEU A 709 -33.53 -6.67 -14.73
N SER A 710 -34.28 -6.30 -15.77
CA SER A 710 -33.74 -5.56 -16.93
C SER A 710 -33.26 -4.15 -16.54
N TYR A 711 -34.00 -3.46 -15.68
CA TYR A 711 -33.61 -2.17 -15.11
C TYR A 711 -32.32 -2.29 -14.31
N TRP A 712 -32.25 -3.30 -13.44
CA TRP A 712 -31.09 -3.56 -12.63
C TRP A 712 -29.85 -3.85 -13.50
N LEU A 713 -29.94 -4.72 -14.50
CA LEU A 713 -28.81 -5.03 -15.38
C LEU A 713 -28.28 -3.82 -16.14
N ILE A 714 -29.17 -2.94 -16.63
CA ILE A 714 -28.79 -1.72 -17.35
C ILE A 714 -28.10 -0.74 -16.38
N LEU A 715 -28.71 -0.44 -15.24
CA LEU A 715 -28.14 0.51 -14.27
C LEU A 715 -26.87 -0.03 -13.61
N PHE A 716 -26.80 -1.33 -13.36
CA PHE A 716 -25.59 -2.01 -12.89
C PHE A 716 -24.45 -1.87 -13.90
N SER A 717 -24.71 -2.13 -15.19
CA SER A 717 -23.71 -1.95 -16.26
C SER A 717 -23.20 -0.51 -16.33
N THR A 718 -24.10 0.46 -16.17
CA THR A 718 -23.77 1.90 -16.10
C THR A 718 -22.92 2.24 -14.88
N ALA A 719 -23.24 1.69 -13.70
CA ALA A 719 -22.45 1.85 -12.50
C ALA A 719 -21.05 1.19 -12.62
N CYS A 720 -20.95 0.03 -13.27
CA CYS A 720 -19.67 -0.63 -13.58
C CYS A 720 -18.77 0.23 -14.48
N PHE A 721 -19.34 0.87 -15.51
CA PHE A 721 -18.63 1.84 -16.33
C PHE A 721 -18.11 3.01 -15.50
N ALA A 722 -18.97 3.60 -14.67
CA ALA A 722 -18.60 4.69 -13.77
C ALA A 722 -17.49 4.29 -12.77
N ASN A 723 -17.55 3.07 -12.23
CA ASN A 723 -16.50 2.51 -11.38
C ASN A 723 -15.15 2.46 -12.09
N MET A 724 -15.10 2.05 -13.37
CA MET A 724 -13.84 2.00 -14.11
C MET A 724 -13.29 3.40 -14.41
N VAL A 725 -14.16 4.35 -14.72
CA VAL A 725 -13.77 5.76 -14.89
C VAL A 725 -13.20 6.31 -13.57
N GLY A 726 -13.87 6.07 -12.44
CA GLY A 726 -13.41 6.52 -11.13
C GLY A 726 -12.07 5.88 -10.72
N LEU A 727 -11.85 4.58 -10.95
CA LEU A 727 -10.55 3.96 -10.71
C LEU A 727 -9.42 4.56 -11.57
N ASN A 728 -9.69 4.91 -12.84
CA ASN A 728 -8.71 5.59 -13.68
C ASN A 728 -8.32 6.95 -13.08
N ILE A 729 -9.32 7.73 -12.64
CA ILE A 729 -9.12 9.01 -11.97
C ILE A 729 -8.30 8.81 -10.69
N SER A 730 -8.62 7.80 -9.89
CA SER A 730 -7.94 7.44 -8.65
C SER A 730 -6.45 7.12 -8.86
N SER A 731 -6.11 6.37 -9.92
CA SER A 731 -4.72 6.07 -10.27
C SER A 731 -3.98 7.31 -10.83
N GLY A 732 -4.67 8.15 -11.59
CA GLY A 732 -4.09 9.28 -12.31
C GLY A 732 -3.78 10.51 -11.46
N LEU A 733 -4.68 10.89 -10.54
CA LEU A 733 -4.59 12.15 -9.80
C LEU A 733 -3.75 12.04 -8.52
N ASN A 734 -3.19 13.17 -8.08
CA ASN A 734 -2.34 13.28 -6.89
C ASN A 734 -3.01 13.96 -5.68
N SER A 735 -4.30 14.34 -5.79
CA SER A 735 -5.03 15.04 -4.73
C SER A 735 -6.50 14.63 -4.70
N VAL A 736 -7.03 14.41 -3.50
CA VAL A 736 -8.45 14.12 -3.24
C VAL A 736 -9.35 15.26 -3.70
N VAL A 737 -8.93 16.52 -3.53
CA VAL A 737 -9.70 17.69 -3.98
C VAL A 737 -9.84 17.69 -5.50
N ALA A 738 -8.76 17.37 -6.22
CA ALA A 738 -8.78 17.31 -7.69
C ALA A 738 -9.72 16.20 -8.19
N ILE A 739 -9.79 15.07 -7.47
CA ILE A 739 -10.70 13.97 -7.76
C ILE A 739 -12.16 14.45 -7.67
N TYR A 740 -12.55 15.10 -6.57
CA TYR A 740 -13.93 15.56 -6.38
C TYR A 740 -14.33 16.69 -7.34
N VAL A 741 -13.41 17.59 -7.73
CA VAL A 741 -13.68 18.63 -8.73
C VAL A 741 -13.90 18.02 -10.14
N LEU A 742 -13.26 16.90 -10.45
CA LEU A 742 -13.36 16.25 -11.75
C LEU A 742 -14.70 15.50 -11.93
N ILE A 743 -15.31 15.01 -10.85
CA ILE A 743 -16.56 14.24 -10.92
C ILE A 743 -17.69 15.04 -11.60
N PRO A 744 -18.04 16.27 -11.18
CA PRO A 744 -19.03 17.10 -11.88
C PRO A 744 -18.62 17.43 -13.33
N LEU A 745 -17.33 17.67 -13.60
CA LEU A 745 -16.84 17.96 -14.95
C LEU A 745 -17.04 16.79 -15.91
N ILE A 746 -17.03 15.55 -15.40
CA ILE A 746 -17.35 14.35 -16.16
C ILE A 746 -18.85 14.14 -16.27
N LEU A 747 -19.60 14.37 -15.19
CA LEU A 747 -21.05 14.16 -15.18
C LEU A 747 -21.79 15.15 -16.09
N VAL A 748 -21.48 16.44 -16.04
CA VAL A 748 -22.24 17.46 -16.80
C VAL A 748 -22.29 17.17 -18.31
N PRO A 749 -21.18 16.82 -19.01
CA PRO A 749 -21.24 16.40 -20.40
C PRO A 749 -22.07 15.14 -20.63
N GLN A 750 -21.98 14.15 -19.73
CA GLN A 750 -22.81 12.95 -19.80
C GLN A 750 -24.30 13.32 -19.71
N LEU A 751 -24.67 14.27 -18.86
CA LEU A 751 -26.06 14.72 -18.75
C LEU A 751 -26.53 15.47 -20.00
N LEU A 752 -25.72 16.42 -20.48
CA LEU A 752 -26.05 17.31 -21.58
C LEU A 752 -26.25 16.55 -22.90
N PHE A 753 -25.35 15.60 -23.20
CA PHE A 753 -25.35 14.84 -24.46
C PHE A 753 -26.01 13.46 -24.35
N SER A 754 -26.91 13.30 -23.37
CA SER A 754 -27.75 12.10 -23.21
C SER A 754 -28.88 11.99 -24.25
N GLY A 755 -29.29 13.12 -24.85
CA GLY A 755 -30.44 13.23 -25.75
C GLY A 755 -31.75 13.60 -25.06
N VAL A 756 -31.76 13.70 -23.72
CA VAL A 756 -32.95 14.02 -22.91
C VAL A 756 -33.07 15.52 -22.64
N ILE A 757 -31.98 16.14 -22.13
CA ILE A 757 -31.97 17.57 -21.79
C ILE A 757 -31.94 18.42 -23.06
N VAL A 758 -31.11 18.01 -24.02
CA VAL A 758 -30.95 18.67 -25.31
C VAL A 758 -31.22 17.65 -26.41
N ASN A 759 -32.24 17.92 -27.23
CA ASN A 759 -32.53 17.10 -28.40
C ASN A 759 -31.35 17.21 -29.39
N PHE A 760 -30.87 16.06 -29.89
CA PHE A 760 -29.75 15.97 -30.81
C PHE A 760 -29.96 16.74 -32.13
N ASP A 761 -31.21 16.84 -32.59
CA ASP A 761 -31.57 17.58 -33.81
C ASP A 761 -31.45 19.09 -33.64
N LYS A 762 -31.45 19.58 -32.39
CA LYS A 762 -31.41 21.01 -32.04
C LYS A 762 -30.03 21.45 -31.54
N LEU A 763 -29.00 20.60 -31.72
CA LEU A 763 -27.61 20.96 -31.43
C LEU A 763 -27.04 21.90 -32.50
N HIS A 764 -25.90 22.51 -32.20
CA HIS A 764 -25.18 23.32 -33.18
C HIS A 764 -24.89 22.48 -34.45
N LYS A 765 -25.15 23.05 -35.64
CA LYS A 765 -25.13 22.33 -36.94
C LYS A 765 -23.84 21.57 -37.24
N THR A 766 -22.71 21.97 -36.67
CA THR A 766 -21.41 21.28 -36.83
C THR A 766 -21.32 19.96 -36.07
N ILE A 767 -22.19 19.73 -35.08
CA ILE A 767 -22.20 18.55 -34.19
C ILE A 767 -23.50 17.75 -34.39
N ALA A 768 -24.61 18.43 -34.68
CA ALA A 768 -25.89 17.81 -34.94
C ALA A 768 -25.81 16.84 -36.12
N SER A 769 -26.60 15.78 -36.04
CA SER A 769 -26.78 14.80 -37.10
C SER A 769 -28.25 14.46 -37.09
N GLU A 770 -28.93 14.70 -38.21
CA GLU A 770 -30.38 14.55 -38.30
C GLU A 770 -30.77 13.08 -38.55
N GLN A 771 -29.88 12.26 -39.11
CA GLN A 771 -30.14 10.85 -39.43
C GLN A 771 -29.72 9.89 -38.31
N TYR A 772 -28.59 10.16 -37.65
CA TYR A 772 -28.03 9.32 -36.59
C TYR A 772 -27.82 10.12 -35.31
N VAL A 773 -27.69 9.44 -34.17
CA VAL A 773 -27.20 10.11 -32.96
C VAL A 773 -25.79 10.70 -33.24
N PRO A 774 -25.53 11.96 -32.84
CA PRO A 774 -24.22 12.59 -32.95
C PRO A 774 -23.11 11.76 -32.34
N ARG A 775 -21.90 11.82 -32.93
CA ARG A 775 -20.73 11.07 -32.43
C ARG A 775 -20.37 11.41 -30.98
N ILE A 776 -20.61 12.65 -30.55
CA ILE A 776 -20.45 13.07 -29.15
C ILE A 776 -21.44 12.34 -28.23
N GLY A 777 -22.68 12.11 -28.68
CA GLY A 777 -23.67 11.31 -27.96
C GLY A 777 -23.31 9.82 -27.95
N ASP A 778 -22.70 9.29 -29.02
CA ASP A 778 -22.19 7.91 -29.09
C ASP A 778 -21.07 7.65 -28.06
N LEU A 779 -20.34 8.70 -27.65
CA LEU A 779 -19.31 8.61 -26.62
C LEU A 779 -19.89 8.63 -25.19
N MET A 780 -21.12 9.11 -25.00
CA MET A 780 -21.74 9.23 -23.67
C MET A 780 -22.45 7.93 -23.26
N THR A 781 -22.03 7.37 -22.13
CA THR A 781 -22.65 6.18 -21.53
C THR A 781 -24.08 6.45 -21.07
N SER A 782 -24.36 7.66 -20.59
CA SER A 782 -25.70 8.08 -20.17
C SER A 782 -26.73 7.92 -21.29
N ARG A 783 -26.36 8.26 -22.53
CA ARG A 783 -27.19 8.13 -23.74
C ARG A 783 -27.56 6.66 -23.97
N TRP A 784 -26.58 5.77 -23.96
CA TRP A 784 -26.80 4.33 -24.19
C TRP A 784 -27.68 3.72 -23.09
N SER A 785 -27.42 4.08 -21.83
CA SER A 785 -28.19 3.58 -20.68
C SER A 785 -29.63 4.09 -20.68
N TYR A 786 -29.85 5.37 -20.99
CA TYR A 786 -31.19 5.95 -21.02
C TYR A 786 -32.03 5.40 -22.17
N GLU A 787 -31.46 5.33 -23.38
CA GLU A 787 -32.13 4.72 -24.53
C GLU A 787 -32.47 3.25 -24.25
N ALA A 788 -31.58 2.50 -23.59
CA ALA A 788 -31.85 1.12 -23.20
C ALA A 788 -33.05 1.02 -22.26
N LEU A 789 -33.14 1.87 -21.23
CA LEU A 789 -34.27 1.90 -20.30
C LEU A 789 -35.57 2.32 -20.98
N ALA A 790 -35.55 3.39 -21.77
CA ALA A 790 -36.74 3.92 -22.45
C ALA A 790 -37.31 2.91 -23.45
N VAL A 791 -36.46 2.32 -24.30
CA VAL A 791 -36.88 1.30 -25.27
C VAL A 791 -37.35 0.04 -24.56
N ASN A 792 -36.68 -0.39 -23.49
CA ASN A 792 -37.07 -1.57 -22.74
C ASN A 792 -38.42 -1.37 -22.02
N GLN A 793 -38.64 -0.21 -21.40
CA GLN A 793 -39.91 0.13 -20.74
C GLN A 793 -41.07 0.22 -21.72
N PHE A 794 -40.84 0.75 -22.92
CA PHE A 794 -41.89 0.86 -23.93
C PHE A 794 -42.14 -0.45 -24.66
N LYS A 795 -41.12 -1.16 -25.11
CA LYS A 795 -41.28 -2.34 -25.99
C LYS A 795 -41.55 -3.65 -25.25
N ASN A 796 -40.86 -3.88 -24.12
CA ASN A 796 -40.81 -5.18 -23.47
C ASN A 796 -41.75 -5.28 -22.26
N ASN A 797 -42.67 -4.32 -22.09
CA ASN A 797 -43.71 -4.46 -21.07
C ASN A 797 -44.80 -5.42 -21.55
N SER A 798 -45.47 -6.08 -20.60
CA SER A 798 -46.45 -7.14 -20.84
C SER A 798 -47.64 -6.73 -21.72
N TYR A 799 -47.93 -5.43 -21.84
CA TYR A 799 -48.98 -4.91 -22.72
C TYR A 799 -48.45 -4.66 -24.15
N GLU A 800 -47.45 -3.80 -24.28
CA GLU A 800 -46.91 -3.35 -25.58
C GLU A 800 -46.24 -4.49 -26.35
N GLU A 801 -45.65 -5.48 -25.69
CA GLU A 801 -45.05 -6.64 -26.36
C GLU A 801 -46.05 -7.35 -27.29
N LEU A 802 -47.33 -7.39 -26.90
CA LEU A 802 -48.41 -8.01 -27.69
C LEU A 802 -48.77 -7.19 -28.94
N PHE A 803 -48.67 -5.86 -28.86
CA PHE A 803 -49.11 -4.95 -29.92
C PHE A 803 -47.97 -4.41 -30.79
N PHE A 804 -46.72 -4.49 -30.32
CA PHE A 804 -45.57 -3.78 -30.88
C PHE A 804 -45.36 -4.01 -32.39
N GLU A 805 -45.33 -5.26 -32.85
CA GLU A 805 -45.12 -5.55 -34.27
C GLU A 805 -46.31 -5.14 -35.14
N THR A 806 -47.53 -5.22 -34.60
CA THR A 806 -48.74 -4.77 -35.29
C THR A 806 -48.74 -3.24 -35.42
N ASP A 807 -48.42 -2.52 -34.34
CA ASP A 807 -48.34 -1.07 -34.34
C ASP A 807 -47.18 -0.53 -35.17
N ARG A 808 -46.08 -1.26 -35.23
CA ARG A 808 -44.98 -1.00 -36.15
C ARG A 808 -45.42 -1.09 -37.61
N GLN A 809 -46.17 -2.13 -37.97
CA GLN A 809 -46.72 -2.31 -39.32
C GLN A 809 -47.68 -1.16 -39.67
N ILE A 810 -48.63 -0.85 -38.78
CA ILE A 810 -49.59 0.25 -38.96
C ILE A 810 -48.87 1.58 -39.13
N SER A 811 -47.89 1.86 -38.28
CA SER A 811 -47.12 3.10 -38.31
C SER A 811 -46.31 3.24 -39.60
N THR A 812 -45.65 2.17 -40.05
CA THR A 812 -44.85 2.16 -41.29
C THR A 812 -45.74 2.39 -42.51
N ALA A 813 -46.86 1.67 -42.60
CA ALA A 813 -47.83 1.83 -43.68
C ALA A 813 -48.44 3.24 -43.68
N SER A 814 -48.76 3.79 -42.50
CA SER A 814 -49.28 5.15 -42.35
C SER A 814 -48.25 6.21 -42.76
N TYR A 815 -46.96 6.03 -42.45
CA TYR A 815 -45.90 6.94 -42.87
C TYR A 815 -45.73 6.91 -44.39
N ASN A 816 -45.64 5.72 -44.98
CA ASN A 816 -45.47 5.57 -46.42
C ASN A 816 -46.62 6.24 -47.18
N ARG A 817 -47.86 5.91 -46.82
CA ARG A 817 -49.05 6.42 -47.49
C ARG A 817 -49.32 7.92 -47.31
N ASN A 818 -49.21 8.43 -46.08
CA ASN A 818 -49.67 9.80 -45.80
C ASN A 818 -48.57 10.85 -45.89
N LEU A 819 -47.29 10.45 -45.94
CA LEU A 819 -46.17 11.37 -45.95
C LEU A 819 -45.19 11.05 -47.10
N LEU A 820 -44.65 9.83 -47.16
CA LEU A 820 -43.58 9.51 -48.12
C LEU A 820 -44.06 9.51 -49.56
N ILE A 821 -45.12 8.77 -49.88
CA ILE A 821 -45.65 8.65 -51.24
C ILE A 821 -46.10 10.02 -51.79
N PRO A 822 -46.91 10.82 -51.06
CA PRO A 822 -47.26 12.17 -51.51
C PRO A 822 -46.04 13.07 -51.76
N MET A 823 -44.98 12.94 -50.95
CA MET A 823 -43.74 13.68 -51.16
C MET A 823 -42.99 13.19 -52.41
N LEU A 824 -42.95 11.89 -52.66
CA LEU A 824 -42.34 11.33 -53.88
C LEU A 824 -43.15 11.70 -55.13
N GLU A 825 -44.48 11.77 -55.03
CA GLU A 825 -45.34 12.28 -56.10
C GLU A 825 -45.03 13.76 -56.40
N ASP A 826 -44.89 14.60 -55.37
CA ASP A 826 -44.51 16.01 -55.51
C ASP A 826 -43.10 16.18 -56.12
N LEU A 827 -42.14 15.34 -55.73
CA LEU A 827 -40.80 15.31 -56.32
C LEU A 827 -40.83 14.84 -57.79
N ASN A 828 -41.70 13.89 -58.13
CA ASN A 828 -41.88 13.38 -59.49
C ASN A 828 -42.51 14.46 -60.42
N GLU A 829 -43.47 15.24 -59.89
CA GLU A 829 -44.02 16.42 -60.57
C GLU A 829 -42.97 17.54 -60.73
N THR A 830 -42.15 17.77 -59.69
CA THR A 830 -41.07 18.76 -59.74
C THR A 830 -40.01 18.38 -60.78
N CYS A 831 -39.64 17.09 -60.87
CA CYS A 831 -38.78 16.60 -61.95
C CYS A 831 -39.41 16.84 -63.33
N LYS A 832 -40.71 16.59 -63.49
CA LYS A 832 -41.42 16.84 -64.74
C LYS A 832 -41.45 18.33 -65.11
N PHE A 833 -41.60 19.20 -64.10
CA PHE A 833 -41.56 20.64 -64.28
C PHE A 833 -40.18 21.13 -64.77
N HIS A 834 -39.09 20.74 -64.08
CA HIS A 834 -37.74 21.11 -64.50
C HIS A 834 -37.33 20.50 -65.86
N LEU A 835 -37.87 19.31 -66.21
CA LEU A 835 -37.72 18.72 -67.53
C LEU A 835 -38.38 19.58 -68.63
N HIS A 836 -39.50 20.25 -68.34
CA HIS A 836 -40.17 21.14 -69.29
C HIS A 836 -39.56 22.55 -69.36
N GLU A 837 -38.85 23.00 -68.31
CA GLU A 837 -38.15 24.30 -68.27
C GLU A 837 -36.69 24.24 -68.78
N ASP A 838 -36.20 23.07 -69.21
CA ASP A 838 -34.80 22.82 -69.61
C ASP A 838 -33.76 23.12 -68.50
N ASP A 839 -34.15 23.05 -67.22
CA ASP A 839 -33.26 23.27 -66.07
C ASP A 839 -32.55 21.98 -65.64
N VAL A 840 -31.43 21.70 -66.31
CA VAL A 840 -30.70 20.43 -66.19
C VAL A 840 -30.01 20.25 -64.83
N GLU A 841 -29.65 21.33 -64.13
CA GLU A 841 -28.93 21.25 -62.86
C GLU A 841 -29.88 20.82 -61.73
N ASP A 842 -31.00 21.54 -61.58
CA ASP A 842 -32.02 21.22 -60.57
C ASP A 842 -32.74 19.89 -60.89
N LEU A 843 -32.94 19.54 -62.17
CA LEU A 843 -33.50 18.25 -62.56
C LEU A 843 -32.64 17.06 -62.08
N ASN A 844 -31.32 17.17 -62.18
CA ASN A 844 -30.41 16.12 -61.74
C ASN A 844 -30.41 15.97 -60.21
N ASP A 845 -30.44 17.08 -59.48
CA ASP A 845 -30.44 17.05 -58.01
C ASP A 845 -31.75 16.47 -57.44
N VAL A 846 -32.89 16.89 -57.97
CA VAL A 846 -34.21 16.39 -57.52
C VAL A 846 -34.43 14.93 -57.94
N SER A 847 -34.02 14.54 -59.15
CA SER A 847 -34.16 13.15 -59.62
C SER A 847 -33.24 12.18 -58.86
N GLN A 848 -32.03 12.59 -58.47
CA GLN A 848 -31.16 11.77 -57.61
C GLN A 848 -31.79 11.47 -56.25
N LEU A 849 -32.41 12.48 -55.62
CA LEU A 849 -33.16 12.30 -54.37
C LEU A 849 -34.33 11.32 -54.59
N LEU A 850 -35.13 11.51 -55.63
CA LEU A 850 -36.24 10.62 -55.98
C LEU A 850 -35.77 9.16 -56.16
N TRP A 851 -34.66 8.94 -56.86
CA TRP A 851 -34.11 7.60 -57.09
C TRP A 851 -33.63 6.92 -55.82
N SER A 852 -32.95 7.65 -54.93
CA SER A 852 -32.49 7.10 -53.66
C SER A 852 -33.64 6.58 -52.78
N GLU A 853 -34.76 7.31 -52.75
CA GLU A 853 -35.92 6.95 -51.94
C GLU A 853 -36.76 5.83 -52.57
N ILE A 854 -36.88 5.81 -53.91
CA ILE A 854 -37.54 4.70 -54.63
C ILE A 854 -36.77 3.38 -54.41
N LEU A 855 -35.44 3.43 -54.42
CA LEU A 855 -34.60 2.27 -54.09
C LEU A 855 -34.87 1.73 -52.69
N GLU A 856 -34.95 2.63 -51.69
CA GLU A 856 -35.21 2.24 -50.30
C GLU A 856 -36.64 1.70 -50.13
N LEU A 857 -37.63 2.32 -50.77
CA LEU A 857 -39.04 1.92 -50.72
C LEU A 857 -39.28 0.57 -51.41
N ALA A 858 -38.71 0.36 -52.60
CA ALA A 858 -38.86 -0.88 -53.37
C ALA A 858 -38.10 -2.06 -52.74
N GLY A 859 -36.91 -1.81 -52.19
CA GLY A 859 -36.09 -2.84 -51.53
C GLY A 859 -35.91 -4.11 -52.37
N HIS A 860 -36.30 -5.28 -51.82
CA HIS A 860 -36.21 -6.56 -52.54
C HIS A 860 -37.24 -6.72 -53.69
N LYS A 861 -38.25 -5.86 -53.76
CA LYS A 861 -39.27 -5.89 -54.82
C LYS A 861 -38.83 -5.14 -56.07
N MET A 862 -37.64 -4.52 -56.07
CA MET A 862 -37.11 -3.81 -57.24
C MET A 862 -37.08 -4.69 -58.50
N ALA A 863 -36.88 -6.00 -58.34
CA ALA A 863 -36.92 -6.97 -59.44
C ALA A 863 -38.29 -7.12 -60.13
N GLN A 864 -39.38 -6.66 -59.50
CA GLN A 864 -40.74 -6.67 -60.06
C GLN A 864 -40.99 -5.47 -60.99
N TYR A 865 -40.11 -4.46 -60.98
CA TYR A 865 -40.23 -3.23 -61.76
C TYR A 865 -38.96 -2.99 -62.61
N PRO A 866 -38.74 -3.77 -63.68
CA PRO A 866 -37.50 -3.74 -64.46
C PRO A 866 -37.23 -2.39 -65.15
N ALA A 867 -38.26 -1.64 -65.54
CA ALA A 867 -38.11 -0.31 -66.15
C ALA A 867 -37.52 0.72 -65.16
N ILE A 868 -37.95 0.68 -63.90
CA ILE A 868 -37.44 1.55 -62.83
C ILE A 868 -36.06 1.07 -62.37
N ALA A 869 -35.86 -0.25 -62.30
CA ALA A 869 -34.55 -0.83 -61.95
C ALA A 869 -33.47 -0.43 -62.96
N PHE A 870 -33.82 -0.34 -64.25
CA PHE A 870 -32.94 0.13 -65.31
C PHE A 870 -32.65 1.64 -65.17
N ALA A 871 -33.68 2.48 -65.04
CA ALA A 871 -33.55 3.94 -64.88
C ALA A 871 -32.68 4.34 -63.68
N VAL A 872 -32.81 3.60 -62.57
CA VAL A 872 -32.00 3.81 -61.37
C VAL A 872 -30.54 3.35 -61.53
N SER A 873 -30.28 2.33 -62.36
CA SER A 873 -28.95 1.73 -62.52
C SER A 873 -28.02 2.48 -63.47
N ASP A 874 -28.56 3.17 -64.47
CA ASP A 874 -27.77 3.85 -65.52
C ASP A 874 -27.49 5.33 -65.20
N ALA A 875 -28.14 5.89 -64.16
CA ALA A 875 -28.03 7.30 -63.76
C ALA A 875 -28.22 8.29 -64.93
N THR A 876 -29.03 7.92 -65.93
CA THR A 876 -29.33 8.74 -67.11
C THR A 876 -30.67 9.48 -66.98
N VAL A 877 -30.71 10.62 -67.68
CA VAL A 877 -31.79 11.61 -67.87
C VAL A 877 -33.20 11.11 -67.55
N TYR A 878 -33.83 11.76 -66.58
CA TYR A 878 -35.25 11.63 -66.29
C TYR A 878 -36.09 12.05 -67.50
N ASP A 879 -36.95 11.17 -68.04
CA ASP A 879 -37.80 11.41 -69.21
C ASP A 879 -39.30 11.20 -68.90
N ASP A 880 -40.19 11.49 -69.88
CA ASP A 880 -41.65 11.41 -69.68
C ASP A 880 -42.15 9.96 -69.50
N ASP A 881 -41.46 8.98 -70.08
CA ASP A 881 -41.73 7.54 -69.85
C ASP A 881 -41.37 7.14 -68.41
N THR A 882 -40.27 7.68 -67.89
CA THR A 882 -39.82 7.49 -66.51
C THR A 882 -40.80 8.11 -65.51
N TYR A 883 -41.31 9.32 -65.77
CA TYR A 883 -42.37 9.93 -64.96
C TYR A 883 -43.61 9.02 -64.86
N THR A 884 -43.99 8.39 -65.97
CA THR A 884 -45.16 7.50 -66.04
C THR A 884 -44.93 6.21 -65.25
N HIS A 885 -43.75 5.59 -65.40
CA HIS A 885 -43.39 4.38 -64.65
C HIS A 885 -43.28 4.64 -63.13
N VAL A 886 -42.68 5.75 -62.71
CA VAL A 886 -42.60 6.14 -61.30
C VAL A 886 -44.02 6.38 -60.74
N SER A 887 -44.86 7.09 -61.48
CA SER A 887 -46.25 7.34 -61.09
C SER A 887 -47.08 6.06 -60.92
N GLU A 888 -46.87 5.06 -61.78
CA GLU A 888 -47.52 3.74 -61.64
C GLU A 888 -47.00 2.96 -60.44
N PHE A 889 -45.68 2.97 -60.20
CA PHE A 889 -45.07 2.35 -59.03
C PHE A 889 -45.58 2.96 -57.72
N LEU A 890 -45.63 4.28 -57.60
CA LEU A 890 -46.13 4.97 -56.41
C LEU A 890 -47.61 4.65 -56.14
N LYS A 891 -48.46 4.54 -57.17
CA LYS A 891 -49.86 4.11 -57.03
C LYS A 891 -50.00 2.66 -56.53
N ASN A 892 -49.13 1.76 -57.01
CA ASN A 892 -49.10 0.38 -56.55
C ASN A 892 -48.64 0.29 -55.09
N GLU A 893 -47.60 1.03 -54.71
CA GLU A 893 -47.11 1.11 -53.33
C GLU A 893 -48.11 1.78 -52.37
N ASP A 894 -48.90 2.76 -52.82
CA ASP A 894 -50.01 3.33 -52.03
C ASP A 894 -51.09 2.28 -51.76
N SER A 895 -51.48 1.54 -52.80
CA SER A 895 -52.47 0.46 -52.70
C SER A 895 -52.00 -0.64 -51.75
N GLU A 896 -50.73 -1.03 -51.83
CA GLU A 896 -50.14 -2.01 -50.92
C GLU A 896 -50.04 -1.47 -49.49
N SER A 897 -49.59 -0.22 -49.30
CA SER A 897 -49.53 0.43 -48.00
C SER A 897 -50.91 0.53 -47.35
N LYS A 898 -51.96 0.82 -48.13
CA LYS A 898 -53.36 0.78 -47.67
C LYS A 898 -53.77 -0.61 -47.20
N LYS A 899 -53.47 -1.65 -47.98
CA LYS A 899 -53.75 -3.04 -47.61
C LYS A 899 -53.02 -3.44 -46.31
N LEU A 900 -51.74 -3.12 -46.20
CA LEU A 900 -50.95 -3.40 -44.99
C LEU A 900 -51.47 -2.66 -43.76
N TYR A 901 -51.98 -1.44 -43.92
CA TYR A 901 -52.61 -0.67 -42.86
C TYR A 901 -53.93 -1.31 -42.41
N GLU A 902 -54.81 -1.67 -43.35
CA GLU A 902 -56.11 -2.32 -43.06
C GLU A 902 -55.92 -3.71 -42.41
N GLU A 903 -54.98 -4.51 -42.90
CA GLU A 903 -54.61 -5.80 -42.30
C GLU A 903 -54.06 -5.63 -40.88
N GLY A 904 -53.15 -4.66 -40.67
CA GLY A 904 -52.61 -4.36 -39.35
C GLY A 904 -53.70 -3.93 -38.37
N LYS A 905 -54.60 -3.04 -38.79
CA LYS A 905 -55.73 -2.58 -37.99
C LYS A 905 -56.68 -3.73 -37.64
N ALA A 906 -57.04 -4.59 -38.61
CA ALA A 906 -57.88 -5.75 -38.38
C ALA A 906 -57.24 -6.75 -37.39
N ARG A 907 -55.92 -7.00 -37.49
CA ARG A 907 -55.20 -7.83 -36.51
C ARG A 907 -55.20 -7.20 -35.12
N LYS A 908 -55.02 -5.88 -35.02
CA LYS A 908 -55.06 -5.14 -33.76
C LYS A 908 -56.44 -5.25 -33.11
N ASP A 909 -57.51 -5.03 -33.87
CA ASP A 909 -58.90 -5.14 -33.39
C ASP A 909 -59.21 -6.58 -32.92
N GLN A 910 -58.78 -7.60 -33.68
CA GLN A 910 -58.91 -9.01 -33.25
C GLN A 910 -58.16 -9.33 -31.96
N LEU A 911 -56.97 -8.76 -31.76
CA LEU A 911 -56.20 -8.91 -30.53
C LEU A 911 -56.91 -8.21 -29.35
N PHE A 912 -57.45 -7.02 -29.55
CA PHE A 912 -58.28 -6.35 -28.54
C PHE A 912 -59.47 -7.21 -28.13
N ASP A 913 -60.24 -7.74 -29.08
CA ASP A 913 -61.41 -8.56 -28.79
C ASP A 913 -61.04 -9.84 -28.03
N LYS A 914 -59.94 -10.50 -28.43
CA LYS A 914 -59.41 -11.69 -27.73
C LYS A 914 -59.00 -11.37 -26.29
N LEU A 915 -58.32 -10.26 -26.06
CA LEU A 915 -57.87 -9.86 -24.72
C LEU A 915 -59.05 -9.44 -23.85
N ILE A 916 -60.03 -8.71 -24.40
CA ILE A 916 -61.27 -8.36 -23.67
C ILE A 916 -62.02 -9.64 -23.26
N ALA A 917 -62.11 -10.64 -24.14
CA ALA A 917 -62.69 -11.93 -23.80
C ALA A 917 -61.90 -12.70 -22.72
N GLN A 918 -60.57 -12.60 -22.72
CA GLN A 918 -59.70 -13.24 -21.72
C GLN A 918 -59.80 -12.58 -20.33
N TYR A 919 -59.86 -11.25 -20.26
CA TYR A 919 -59.98 -10.49 -19.01
C TYR A 919 -61.42 -10.31 -18.53
N GLY A 920 -62.41 -10.75 -19.32
CA GLY A 920 -63.83 -10.82 -18.95
C GLY A 920 -64.61 -9.52 -19.11
N SER A 921 -63.95 -8.35 -19.04
CA SER A 921 -64.58 -7.05 -19.28
C SER A 921 -63.63 -6.05 -19.95
N LYS A 922 -64.21 -5.03 -20.58
CA LYS A 922 -63.43 -3.91 -21.16
C LYS A 922 -62.71 -3.11 -20.09
N GLU A 923 -63.28 -2.99 -18.90
CA GLU A 923 -62.70 -2.27 -17.77
C GLU A 923 -61.44 -2.98 -17.24
N ALA A 924 -61.50 -4.31 -17.07
CA ALA A 924 -60.35 -5.11 -16.64
C ALA A 924 -59.19 -5.05 -17.64
N PHE A 925 -59.50 -4.99 -18.94
CA PHE A 925 -58.51 -4.79 -19.98
C PHE A 925 -57.88 -3.38 -19.93
N LEU A 926 -58.67 -2.33 -19.66
CA LEU A 926 -58.14 -0.97 -19.50
C LEU A 926 -57.26 -0.85 -18.26
N GLU A 927 -57.61 -1.52 -17.15
CA GLU A 927 -56.76 -1.59 -15.97
C GLU A 927 -55.42 -2.31 -16.26
N PHE A 928 -55.46 -3.39 -17.06
CA PHE A 928 -54.26 -4.05 -17.56
C PHE A 928 -53.39 -3.09 -18.38
N LYS A 929 -53.97 -2.35 -19.33
CA LYS A 929 -53.26 -1.32 -20.10
C LYS A 929 -52.65 -0.24 -19.18
N ASP A 930 -53.44 0.29 -18.26
CA ASP A 930 -53.07 1.37 -17.34
C ASP A 930 -51.96 0.97 -16.36
N THR A 931 -51.79 -0.33 -16.13
CA THR A 931 -50.76 -0.91 -15.27
C THR A 931 -49.39 -0.97 -15.96
N TYR A 932 -49.32 -1.19 -17.28
CA TYR A 932 -48.06 -1.51 -17.98
C TYR A 932 -47.61 -0.44 -18.98
N GLN A 933 -48.55 0.27 -19.62
CA GLN A 933 -48.24 1.34 -20.57
C GLN A 933 -48.04 2.66 -19.83
N ASN A 934 -47.22 3.56 -20.38
CA ASN A 934 -47.08 4.93 -19.90
C ASN A 934 -47.18 5.95 -21.04
N GLU A 935 -48.15 6.86 -20.95
CA GLU A 935 -48.48 7.81 -22.02
C GLU A 935 -47.37 8.83 -22.26
N ALA A 936 -46.72 9.32 -21.19
CA ALA A 936 -45.65 10.30 -21.31
C ALA A 936 -44.39 9.70 -21.95
N LEU A 937 -44.05 8.45 -21.62
CA LEU A 937 -42.97 7.73 -22.27
C LEU A 937 -43.30 7.46 -23.75
N GLU A 938 -44.52 7.00 -24.03
CA GLU A 938 -45.01 6.81 -25.39
C GLU A 938 -44.88 8.10 -26.22
N GLU A 939 -45.26 9.25 -25.65
CA GLU A 939 -45.15 10.56 -26.31
C GLU A 939 -43.71 10.90 -26.72
N VAL A 940 -42.75 10.58 -25.85
CA VAL A 940 -41.32 10.81 -26.07
C VAL A 940 -40.77 9.86 -27.14
N VAL A 941 -41.00 8.55 -27.03
CA VAL A 941 -40.42 7.56 -27.97
C VAL A 941 -41.12 7.54 -29.32
N LEU A 942 -42.36 8.02 -29.42
CA LEU A 942 -43.05 8.24 -30.70
C LEU A 942 -42.81 9.63 -31.28
N ASN A 943 -42.16 10.53 -30.53
CA ASN A 943 -41.89 11.90 -30.93
C ASN A 943 -43.16 12.68 -31.30
N LYS A 944 -44.27 12.49 -30.55
CA LYS A 944 -45.59 13.06 -30.88
C LYS A 944 -45.63 14.59 -30.84
N ARG A 945 -44.72 15.23 -30.07
CA ARG A 945 -44.64 16.70 -29.93
C ARG A 945 -43.92 17.39 -31.10
N GLU A 946 -43.21 16.66 -31.94
CA GLU A 946 -42.44 17.25 -33.03
C GLU A 946 -43.35 17.50 -34.23
N LEU A 947 -43.48 18.78 -34.62
CA LEU A 947 -44.31 19.20 -35.75
C LEU A 947 -43.76 18.71 -37.09
N ARG A 948 -42.44 18.58 -37.20
CA ARG A 948 -41.76 18.07 -38.40
C ARG A 948 -41.64 16.55 -38.33
N GLN A 949 -42.61 15.86 -38.93
CA GLN A 949 -42.67 14.40 -38.98
C GLN A 949 -41.76 13.78 -40.06
N MET A 950 -41.26 14.61 -40.98
CA MET A 950 -40.34 14.28 -42.06
C MET A 950 -39.39 15.44 -42.27
N LEU A 951 -38.14 15.15 -42.61
CA LEU A 951 -37.14 16.16 -42.95
C LEU A 951 -36.47 15.78 -44.28
N VAL A 952 -36.48 16.69 -45.24
CA VAL A 952 -35.86 16.51 -46.54
C VAL A 952 -34.45 17.08 -46.47
N THR A 953 -33.45 16.22 -46.63
CA THR A 953 -32.07 16.63 -46.90
C THR A 953 -31.83 16.56 -48.40
N GLY A 954 -30.88 17.32 -48.95
CA GLY A 954 -30.57 17.28 -50.39
C GLY A 954 -30.12 15.91 -50.92
N THR A 955 -29.99 14.89 -50.06
CA THR A 955 -29.55 13.54 -50.42
C THR A 955 -30.48 12.41 -49.95
N ALA A 956 -31.44 12.69 -49.06
CA ALA A 956 -32.35 11.68 -48.47
C ALA A 956 -33.53 12.32 -47.71
N ILE A 957 -34.63 11.58 -47.59
CA ILE A 957 -35.79 11.91 -46.78
C ILE A 957 -35.70 11.16 -45.44
N ILE A 958 -35.57 11.92 -44.35
CA ILE A 958 -35.42 11.37 -43.01
C ILE A 958 -36.79 11.31 -42.31
N GLN A 959 -37.23 10.09 -41.98
CA GLN A 959 -38.39 9.86 -41.12
C GLN A 959 -38.11 10.32 -39.68
N LYS A 960 -38.92 11.26 -39.17
CA LYS A 960 -38.92 11.70 -37.76
C LYS A 960 -40.15 11.22 -36.98
N LYS A 961 -41.18 10.75 -37.69
CA LYS A 961 -42.40 10.15 -37.13
C LYS A 961 -42.13 8.79 -36.52
N HIS A 962 -42.52 8.62 -35.25
CA HIS A 962 -42.50 7.34 -34.54
C HIS A 962 -41.16 6.58 -34.60
N PRO A 963 -40.06 7.16 -34.08
CA PRO A 963 -38.71 6.58 -34.21
C PRO A 963 -38.61 5.16 -33.62
N ILE A 964 -39.36 4.84 -32.56
CA ILE A 964 -39.41 3.51 -31.95
C ILE A 964 -39.93 2.39 -32.89
N PHE A 965 -40.64 2.73 -33.97
CA PHE A 965 -41.12 1.77 -34.97
C PHE A 965 -40.23 1.70 -36.22
N GLN A 966 -39.36 2.68 -36.42
CA GLN A 966 -38.49 2.77 -37.58
C GLN A 966 -37.41 1.67 -37.57
N LYS A 967 -37.11 1.11 -38.75
CA LYS A 967 -36.01 0.15 -38.93
C LYS A 967 -34.66 0.87 -38.85
N PRO A 968 -33.63 0.27 -38.23
CA PRO A 968 -32.29 0.88 -38.22
C PRO A 968 -31.66 0.86 -39.62
N ILE A 969 -31.10 2.00 -40.02
CA ILE A 969 -30.54 2.23 -41.35
C ILE A 969 -29.10 1.68 -41.47
N SER A 970 -28.22 1.91 -40.47
CA SER A 970 -26.81 1.49 -40.56
C SER A 970 -26.59 0.04 -40.15
N ALA A 971 -25.69 -0.65 -40.87
CA ALA A 971 -25.24 -2.01 -40.58
C ALA A 971 -24.18 -2.10 -39.45
N LEU A 972 -23.64 -0.96 -38.98
CA LEU A 972 -22.56 -0.90 -37.97
C LEU A 972 -23.05 -0.45 -36.58
N GLY A 973 -24.33 -0.64 -36.28
CA GLY A 973 -24.91 -0.37 -34.96
C GLY A 973 -25.27 1.10 -34.68
N ARG A 974 -24.92 2.05 -35.55
CA ARG A 974 -25.41 3.42 -35.46
C ARG A 974 -26.87 3.50 -35.90
N ALA A 975 -27.69 4.21 -35.15
CA ALA A 975 -29.09 4.42 -35.50
C ALA A 975 -29.57 5.74 -34.90
N HIS A 976 -30.79 6.13 -35.25
CA HIS A 976 -31.53 7.18 -34.57
C HIS A 976 -31.81 6.81 -33.11
N LEU A 977 -32.11 7.84 -32.30
CA LEU A 977 -32.43 7.67 -30.89
C LEU A 977 -33.77 6.93 -30.74
N TYR A 978 -33.84 5.98 -29.82
CA TYR A 978 -35.00 5.12 -29.55
C TYR A 978 -35.28 4.05 -30.62
N ALA A 979 -34.33 3.75 -31.51
CA ALA A 979 -34.51 2.61 -32.42
C ALA A 979 -34.80 1.32 -31.62
N PRO A 980 -35.75 0.47 -32.05
CA PRO A 980 -36.16 -0.71 -31.28
C PRO A 980 -35.16 -1.86 -31.34
N GLU A 981 -34.35 -1.87 -32.39
CA GLU A 981 -33.29 -2.84 -32.66
C GLU A 981 -32.12 -2.13 -33.35
N LYS A 982 -30.92 -2.68 -33.18
CA LYS A 982 -29.70 -2.21 -33.86
C LYS A 982 -29.20 -3.35 -34.77
N ARG A 983 -28.62 -2.99 -35.92
CA ARG A 983 -28.03 -3.96 -36.86
C ARG A 983 -26.52 -3.99 -36.69
N TYR A 984 -25.97 -5.18 -36.55
CA TYR A 984 -24.54 -5.44 -36.63
C TYR A 984 -24.29 -6.46 -37.73
N ILE A 985 -23.80 -5.99 -38.87
CA ILE A 985 -23.62 -6.75 -40.10
C ILE A 985 -24.97 -7.36 -40.53
N ASN A 986 -25.20 -8.66 -40.30
CA ASN A 986 -26.43 -9.36 -40.67
C ASN A 986 -27.31 -9.72 -39.45
N MET A 987 -26.87 -9.40 -38.23
CA MET A 987 -27.61 -9.72 -37.00
C MET A 987 -28.40 -8.51 -36.52
N LYS A 988 -29.68 -8.73 -36.18
CA LYS A 988 -30.53 -7.75 -35.48
C LYS A 988 -30.44 -8.03 -33.98
N ILE A 989 -30.02 -7.03 -33.21
CA ILE A 989 -29.85 -7.13 -31.77
C ILE A 989 -30.83 -6.15 -31.11
N PRO A 990 -31.63 -6.57 -30.12
CA PRO A 990 -32.48 -5.66 -29.36
C PRO A 990 -31.67 -4.53 -28.73
N THR A 991 -32.18 -3.31 -28.80
CA THR A 991 -31.47 -2.12 -28.31
C THR A 991 -31.00 -2.21 -26.85
N PRO A 992 -31.79 -2.74 -25.88
CA PRO A 992 -31.32 -2.86 -24.50
C PRO A 992 -30.04 -3.72 -24.38
N ILE A 993 -29.98 -4.83 -25.13
CA ILE A 993 -28.82 -5.73 -25.14
C ILE A 993 -27.63 -5.09 -25.84
N PHE A 994 -27.86 -4.51 -27.03
CA PHE A 994 -26.80 -3.84 -27.80
C PHE A 994 -26.17 -2.70 -26.99
N ASN A 995 -27.00 -1.87 -26.37
CA ASN A 995 -26.53 -0.74 -25.58
C ASN A 995 -25.73 -1.21 -24.36
N MET A 996 -26.18 -2.26 -23.65
CA MET A 996 -25.38 -2.86 -22.57
C MET A 996 -24.02 -3.37 -23.06
N LEU A 997 -23.95 -4.03 -24.22
CA LEU A 997 -22.68 -4.48 -24.80
C LEU A 997 -21.73 -3.30 -25.08
N VAL A 998 -22.24 -2.18 -25.59
CA VAL A 998 -21.44 -0.96 -25.80
C VAL A 998 -20.90 -0.41 -24.48
N ILE A 999 -21.71 -0.39 -23.42
CA ILE A 999 -21.28 0.03 -22.09
C ILE A 999 -20.16 -0.88 -21.57
N TRP A 1000 -20.30 -2.19 -21.72
CA TRP A 1000 -19.27 -3.17 -21.34
C TRP A 1000 -17.99 -3.08 -22.18
N LEU A 1001 -18.07 -2.73 -23.46
CA LEU A 1001 -16.89 -2.40 -24.26
C LEU A 1001 -16.17 -1.17 -23.68
N GLY A 1002 -16.90 -0.17 -23.21
CA GLY A 1002 -16.36 0.97 -22.47
C GLY A 1002 -15.69 0.55 -21.16
N VAL A 1003 -16.29 -0.38 -20.40
CA VAL A 1003 -15.68 -0.97 -19.19
C VAL A 1003 -14.33 -1.62 -19.52
N VAL A 1004 -14.26 -2.45 -20.58
CA VAL A 1004 -13.02 -3.10 -21.02
C VAL A 1004 -11.98 -2.09 -21.47
N PHE A 1005 -12.38 -1.05 -22.21
CA PHE A 1005 -11.48 0.03 -22.60
C PHE A 1005 -10.84 0.71 -21.39
N PHE A 1006 -11.65 1.12 -20.41
CA PHE A 1006 -11.13 1.76 -19.20
C PHE A 1006 -10.35 0.80 -18.29
N TYR A 1007 -10.63 -0.51 -18.33
CA TYR A 1007 -9.80 -1.51 -17.68
C TYR A 1007 -8.39 -1.55 -18.28
N ILE A 1008 -8.28 -1.54 -19.61
CA ILE A 1008 -6.98 -1.51 -20.31
C ILE A 1008 -6.23 -0.23 -19.97
N THR A 1009 -6.89 0.94 -19.97
CA THR A 1009 -6.25 2.21 -19.62
C THR A 1009 -5.74 2.22 -18.17
N LEU A 1010 -6.48 1.61 -17.26
CA LEU A 1010 -6.11 1.46 -15.85
C LEU A 1010 -4.93 0.50 -15.67
N TYR A 1011 -4.94 -0.64 -16.37
CA TYR A 1011 -3.88 -1.64 -16.29
C TYR A 1011 -2.52 -1.05 -16.68
N PHE A 1012 -2.48 -0.23 -17.74
CA PHE A 1012 -1.26 0.41 -18.24
C PHE A 1012 -0.96 1.79 -17.64
N ASP A 1013 -1.74 2.28 -16.67
CA ASP A 1013 -1.60 3.62 -16.06
C ASP A 1013 -1.58 4.75 -17.11
N ILE A 1014 -2.37 4.65 -18.18
CA ILE A 1014 -2.31 5.58 -19.32
C ILE A 1014 -2.59 7.02 -18.87
N LEU A 1015 -3.63 7.22 -18.06
CA LEU A 1015 -3.98 8.56 -17.54
C LEU A 1015 -2.86 9.17 -16.70
N LYS A 1016 -2.26 8.37 -15.80
CA LYS A 1016 -1.15 8.80 -14.94
C LYS A 1016 0.10 9.17 -15.77
N ARG A 1017 0.40 8.39 -16.80
CA ARG A 1017 1.51 8.67 -17.73
C ARG A 1017 1.26 9.95 -18.53
N ALA A 1018 0.03 10.15 -19.01
CA ALA A 1018 -0.36 11.37 -19.72
C ALA A 1018 -0.22 12.62 -18.84
N ILE A 1019 -0.69 12.58 -17.59
CA ILE A 1019 -0.56 13.70 -16.64
C ILE A 1019 0.92 14.02 -16.37
N ARG A 1020 1.74 13.00 -16.07
CA ARG A 1020 3.20 13.18 -15.87
C ARG A 1020 3.91 13.75 -17.10
N TYR A 1021 3.48 13.37 -18.29
CA TYR A 1021 4.01 13.93 -19.54
C TYR A 1021 3.74 15.44 -19.63
N PHE A 1022 2.52 15.90 -19.31
CA PHE A 1022 2.20 17.32 -19.29
C PHE A 1022 2.93 18.09 -18.18
N GLU A 1023 3.09 17.52 -16.99
CA GLU A 1023 3.87 18.12 -15.89
C GLU A 1023 5.34 18.31 -16.28
N THR A 1024 5.97 17.25 -16.81
CA THR A 1024 7.39 17.28 -17.23
C THR A 1024 7.62 18.19 -18.44
N PHE A 1025 6.69 18.24 -19.39
CA PHE A 1025 6.75 19.19 -20.52
C PHE A 1025 6.72 20.65 -20.03
N LYS A 1026 5.84 20.97 -19.07
CA LYS A 1026 5.74 22.31 -18.48
C LYS A 1026 7.01 22.68 -17.70
N LEU A 1027 7.56 21.75 -16.92
CA LEU A 1027 8.83 21.92 -16.19
C LEU A 1027 10.02 22.12 -17.13
N ARG A 1028 10.12 21.35 -18.22
CA ARG A 1028 11.17 21.54 -19.24
C ARG A 1028 11.09 22.92 -19.89
N ARG A 1029 9.88 23.40 -20.18
CA ARG A 1029 9.65 24.74 -20.75
C ARG A 1029 10.02 25.86 -19.75
N LEU A 1030 9.69 25.67 -18.46
CA LEU A 1030 10.06 26.59 -17.40
C LEU A 1030 11.58 26.63 -17.19
N ASN A 1031 12.24 25.47 -17.12
CA ASN A 1031 13.70 25.39 -16.99
C ASN A 1031 14.43 26.00 -18.19
N ARG A 1032 13.96 25.78 -19.42
CA ARG A 1032 14.49 26.47 -20.61
C ARG A 1032 14.32 27.99 -20.55
N ARG A 1033 13.26 28.50 -19.92
CA ARG A 1033 13.06 29.94 -19.70
C ARG A 1033 13.98 30.48 -18.61
N LEU A 1034 14.13 29.76 -17.50
CA LEU A 1034 15.02 30.16 -16.39
C LEU A 1034 16.50 30.12 -16.78
N GLN A 1035 16.92 29.15 -17.62
CA GLN A 1035 18.28 29.10 -18.18
C GLN A 1035 18.57 30.27 -19.13
N LYS A 1036 17.56 30.87 -19.76
CA LYS A 1036 17.71 32.09 -20.57
C LYS A 1036 17.79 33.38 -19.73
N ILE A 1037 17.47 33.31 -18.44
CA ILE A 1037 17.41 34.46 -17.52
C ILE A 1037 18.62 34.51 -16.59
N ARG A 1038 19.48 33.48 -16.56
CA ARG A 1038 20.77 33.55 -15.87
C ARG A 1038 21.83 34.14 -16.82
N PRO A 1039 22.39 35.32 -16.50
CA PRO A 1039 23.52 35.88 -17.25
C PRO A 1039 24.78 35.02 -17.09
#